data_AF-A0A9D5JTC6-F1
#
_entry.id   AF-A0A9D5JTC6-F1
#
_cell.length_a   1.000
_cell.length_b   1.000
_cell.length_c   1.000
_cell.angle_alpha   90.00
_cell.angle_beta   90.00
_cell.angle_gamma   90.00
#
_symmetry.space_group_name_H-M   'P 1'
#
loop_
_entity.id
_entity.type
_entity.pdbx_description
1 polymer ?
#
loop_
_entity_poly.entity_id
_entity_poly.type
_entity_poly.pdbx_seq_one_letter_code
_entity_poly.pdbx_strand_id
1 'polypeptide(L)'
;MRTLLKDSTRPHRDNGHNTTEEPKNEYSMGDPMWDEHEVTLAGIETFPSSIRRKWMVAISVLDYAFQPIINIHSGVCYGYEALLRNCRAAGFRSILEVFDQAYHDNILYVLDLLLWEKAIQKFTQLSHAPSVKLFFNLDNRVLDTPHYTSRRIRHVLDVFGLSEDALCFEISERHEVCFSERTIQTLMNYRSQGFHIAVDDFGTGFSGLKLFYHTEPDFIKIDRFFIQDIPHDSKKKLFVSNIINIAHLLGSIVIAEGVETELEFYMCKDIGCDLVQGNFVQAPITDITQLTPRYQHIQILNQRDRREKPSDKNLIHLNMEYLPPISHQEDILNLFDIFRRHKEKMFFPVVNAANEPVGIIREHDLKKYTYSLYGKDLLRNPSSRKSLKDFITKIPIAEVSTPVEQILEIFSLNEHVEGILIVDKMRQYIGFLNAQSLLKVLHEKKLTLARDQNPLTQLPGNSQIYEYISQALTERQTTHAFVYFDFDNFKPFNDIYGFRQGDRIILLFADLLKKHTTGGQFIGHVGGDDFFMAFSNMPIERVEKDVARLVEQFRREAESFYNPLHIRKGYILSKDREGNMREFKLLTVSAVILEIPSHHSNLSPESISSILARAKKDVKNSEKRTYIAQIADSTHSLD
;
A
#
# COMPACT_ATOMS: atom_id res chain seq x y z
N MET A 1 53.78 12.85 18.07
CA MET A 1 55.01 13.48 17.58
C MET A 1 54.74 14.97 17.35
N ARG A 2 55.38 15.83 18.15
CA ARG A 2 55.45 17.29 17.99
C ARG A 2 56.58 17.65 17.03
N THR A 3 56.36 18.63 16.14
CA THR A 3 57.28 19.72 15.75
C THR A 3 56.49 20.72 14.86
N LEU A 4 56.17 21.98 15.23
CA LEU A 4 57.02 23.20 15.40
C LEU A 4 57.77 23.53 14.09
N LEU A 5 57.79 24.70 13.45
CA LEU A 5 57.62 26.16 13.72
C LEU A 5 57.47 26.84 12.30
N LYS A 6 57.08 28.10 12.03
CA LYS A 6 57.48 29.40 12.59
C LYS A 6 56.76 30.56 11.84
N ASP A 7 56.58 31.68 12.55
CA ASP A 7 56.15 33.01 12.11
C ASP A 7 56.99 33.66 10.99
N SER A 8 56.34 34.55 10.21
CA SER A 8 56.95 35.85 9.84
C SER A 8 55.90 36.90 9.45
N THR A 9 56.02 38.07 10.07
CA THR A 9 55.24 39.31 9.95
C THR A 9 55.61 40.17 8.73
N ARG A 10 54.58 40.66 7.98
CA ARG A 10 54.33 41.97 7.28
C ARG A 10 55.48 42.73 6.55
N PRO A 11 55.21 43.50 5.44
CA PRO A 11 54.20 44.58 5.40
C PRO A 11 53.52 44.91 4.04
N HIS A 12 52.58 45.87 4.12
CA HIS A 12 51.79 46.57 3.12
C HIS A 12 52.39 46.76 1.71
N ARG A 13 51.53 46.60 0.69
CA ARG A 13 51.45 47.48 -0.48
C ARG A 13 50.02 47.51 -1.04
N ASP A 14 49.49 48.73 -1.15
CA ASP A 14 48.34 49.11 -1.94
C ASP A 14 48.47 48.63 -3.38
N ASN A 15 47.35 48.20 -3.97
CA ASN A 15 46.98 48.56 -5.33
C ASN A 15 45.47 48.33 -5.52
N GLY A 16 44.77 49.44 -5.76
CA GLY A 16 43.32 49.49 -5.79
C GLY A 16 42.69 48.79 -6.99
N HIS A 17 41.41 48.43 -6.81
CA HIS A 17 40.46 48.23 -7.89
C HIS A 17 39.11 48.83 -7.48
N ASN A 18 38.76 49.88 -8.22
CA ASN A 18 37.44 50.41 -8.55
C ASN A 18 36.24 49.96 -7.71
N THR A 19 35.81 50.87 -6.84
CA THR A 19 34.42 51.00 -6.41
C THR A 19 33.58 51.54 -7.58
N THR A 20 32.86 50.66 -8.27
CA THR A 20 31.62 51.06 -8.97
C THR A 20 30.50 51.02 -7.95
N GLU A 21 30.11 52.20 -7.48
CA GLU A 21 28.89 52.43 -6.71
C GLU A 21 27.68 51.95 -7.52
N GLU A 22 26.97 50.93 -7.02
CA GLU A 22 25.61 50.64 -7.46
C GLU A 22 24.65 51.65 -6.79
N PRO A 23 23.70 52.23 -7.54
CA PRO A 23 22.86 53.30 -7.02
C PRO A 23 21.84 52.74 -6.02
N LYS A 24 21.86 53.27 -4.80
CA LYS A 24 20.72 53.22 -3.88
C LYS A 24 19.55 53.98 -4.52
N ASN A 25 18.66 53.27 -5.21
CA ASN A 25 17.33 53.79 -5.49
C ASN A 25 16.49 53.66 -4.22
N GLU A 26 16.54 54.70 -3.38
CA GLU A 26 15.47 55.00 -2.42
C GLU A 26 14.22 55.41 -3.21
N TYR A 27 13.38 54.43 -3.56
CA TYR A 27 11.95 54.69 -3.77
C TYR A 27 11.23 54.36 -2.46
N SER A 28 11.07 55.39 -1.64
CA SER A 28 10.05 55.45 -0.60
C SER A 28 8.67 55.43 -1.27
N MET A 29 8.17 54.24 -1.62
CA MET A 29 6.74 54.01 -1.79
C MET A 29 6.16 53.76 -0.40
N GLY A 30 5.24 54.62 0.05
CA GLY A 30 4.47 54.36 1.25
C GLY A 30 3.78 53.00 1.14
N ASP A 31 3.90 52.20 2.20
CA ASP A 31 3.18 50.94 2.34
C ASP A 31 1.69 51.16 2.03
N PRO A 32 1.09 50.44 1.07
CA PRO A 32 -0.35 50.41 0.97
C PRO A 32 -0.87 49.76 2.25
N MET A 33 -1.63 50.51 3.04
CA MET A 33 -2.38 49.98 4.16
C MET A 33 -3.49 49.11 3.57
N TRP A 34 -3.23 47.82 3.38
CA TRP A 34 -4.22 46.88 2.87
C TRP A 34 -5.28 46.65 3.93
N ASP A 35 -6.53 46.99 3.63
CA ASP A 35 -7.66 46.57 4.46
C ASP A 35 -7.86 45.06 4.22
N GLU A 36 -7.69 44.23 5.26
CA GLU A 36 -7.69 42.75 5.19
C GLU A 36 -9.02 42.14 4.71
N HIS A 37 -10.00 42.96 4.35
CA HIS A 37 -11.35 42.56 3.95
C HIS A 37 -11.62 42.66 2.44
N GLU A 38 -10.73 43.26 1.63
CA GLU A 38 -10.95 43.46 0.18
C GLU A 38 -9.85 42.87 -0.71
N VAL A 39 -9.83 41.54 -0.86
CA VAL A 39 -9.13 40.87 -1.98
C VAL A 39 -10.14 40.03 -2.76
N THR A 40 -10.94 40.72 -3.58
CA THR A 40 -11.69 40.17 -4.73
C THR A 40 -10.86 40.38 -6.00
N LEU A 41 -11.46 40.39 -7.20
CA LEU A 41 -10.85 41.03 -8.38
C LEU A 41 -10.29 42.45 -8.06
N ALA A 42 -10.77 43.11 -6.98
CA ALA A 42 -10.22 44.34 -6.40
C ALA A 42 -8.74 44.24 -5.94
N GLY A 43 -8.24 43.06 -5.56
CA GLY A 43 -6.82 42.88 -5.22
C GLY A 43 -5.90 42.97 -6.44
N ILE A 44 -6.41 42.69 -7.65
CA ILE A 44 -5.72 42.97 -8.91
C ILE A 44 -5.82 44.46 -9.26
N GLU A 45 -6.79 45.20 -8.71
CA GLU A 45 -7.03 46.60 -9.04
C GLU A 45 -5.99 47.59 -8.50
N THR A 46 -5.15 47.15 -7.58
CA THR A 46 -4.01 47.89 -7.04
C THR A 46 -2.77 47.79 -7.94
N PHE A 47 -2.74 46.84 -8.88
CA PHE A 47 -1.63 46.65 -9.81
C PHE A 47 -1.75 47.55 -11.06
N PRO A 48 -0.62 47.90 -11.71
CA PRO A 48 -0.62 48.64 -12.96
C PRO A 48 -1.59 48.06 -14.00
N SER A 49 -2.26 48.92 -14.77
CA SER A 49 -3.32 48.55 -15.71
C SER A 49 -2.89 47.49 -16.74
N SER A 50 -1.62 47.50 -17.15
CA SER A 50 -1.02 46.51 -18.05
C SER A 50 -0.95 45.11 -17.41
N ILE A 51 -0.46 45.01 -16.18
CA ILE A 51 -0.36 43.76 -15.41
C ILE A 51 -1.76 43.21 -15.13
N ARG A 52 -2.66 44.06 -14.62
CA ARG A 52 -4.06 43.69 -14.36
C ARG A 52 -4.76 43.12 -15.59
N ARG A 53 -4.69 43.80 -16.74
CA ARG A 53 -5.35 43.33 -17.97
C ARG A 53 -4.80 41.99 -18.43
N LYS A 54 -3.47 41.81 -18.42
CA LYS A 54 -2.80 40.55 -18.76
C LYS A 54 -3.33 39.40 -17.91
N TRP A 55 -3.32 39.55 -16.60
CA TRP A 55 -3.68 38.48 -15.68
C TRP A 55 -5.17 38.20 -15.59
N MET A 56 -6.04 39.20 -15.74
CA MET A 56 -7.48 38.97 -15.84
C MET A 56 -7.83 38.12 -17.07
N VAL A 57 -7.22 38.41 -18.23
CA VAL A 57 -7.42 37.60 -19.44
C VAL A 57 -6.88 36.19 -19.21
N ALA A 58 -5.67 36.04 -18.67
CA ALA A 58 -5.11 34.73 -18.37
C ALA A 58 -6.02 33.89 -17.46
N ILE A 59 -6.45 34.44 -16.31
CA ILE A 59 -7.30 33.76 -15.33
C ILE A 59 -8.66 33.35 -15.93
N SER A 60 -9.21 34.16 -16.85
CA SER A 60 -10.46 33.81 -17.53
C SER A 60 -10.34 32.56 -18.41
N VAL A 61 -9.15 32.30 -18.98
CA VAL A 61 -8.87 31.19 -19.90
C VAL A 61 -8.34 29.94 -19.18
N LEU A 62 -7.54 30.13 -18.13
CA LEU A 62 -7.03 29.05 -17.29
C LEU A 62 -8.19 28.25 -16.68
N ASP A 63 -8.04 26.94 -16.61
CA ASP A 63 -9.03 26.02 -16.04
C ASP A 63 -8.30 24.91 -15.27
N TYR A 64 -9.04 24.09 -14.51
CA TYR A 64 -8.51 22.95 -13.79
C TYR A 64 -9.01 21.64 -14.37
N ALA A 65 -8.09 20.70 -14.58
CA ALA A 65 -8.44 19.28 -14.66
C ALA A 65 -8.34 18.67 -13.27
N PHE A 66 -9.19 17.69 -13.00
CA PHE A 66 -9.12 16.90 -11.78
C PHE A 66 -8.67 15.49 -12.12
N GLN A 67 -7.69 14.98 -11.36
CA GLN A 67 -7.26 13.59 -11.45
C GLN A 67 -7.63 12.86 -10.16
N PRO A 68 -8.33 11.71 -10.23
CA PRO A 68 -8.74 10.99 -9.03
C PRO A 68 -7.55 10.33 -8.33
N ILE A 69 -7.61 10.40 -7.01
CA ILE A 69 -6.80 9.65 -6.06
C ILE A 69 -7.75 8.68 -5.37
N ILE A 70 -7.49 7.39 -5.48
CA ILE A 70 -8.40 6.35 -4.99
C ILE A 70 -7.74 5.47 -3.93
N ASN A 71 -8.56 4.89 -3.05
CA ASN A 71 -8.12 3.85 -2.15
C ASN A 71 -7.83 2.56 -2.93
N ILE A 72 -6.62 2.01 -2.74
CA ILE A 72 -6.15 0.86 -3.53
C ILE A 72 -6.99 -0.41 -3.28
N HIS A 73 -7.56 -0.59 -2.09
CA HIS A 73 -8.27 -1.81 -1.68
C HIS A 73 -9.78 -1.76 -1.97
N SER A 74 -10.37 -0.56 -2.02
CA SER A 74 -11.81 -0.38 -2.17
C SER A 74 -12.25 0.23 -3.50
N GLY A 75 -11.34 0.90 -4.21
CA GLY A 75 -11.64 1.68 -5.41
C GLY A 75 -12.51 2.92 -5.14
N VAL A 76 -12.72 3.28 -3.87
CA VAL A 76 -13.44 4.50 -3.48
C VAL A 76 -12.53 5.70 -3.73
N CYS A 77 -13.10 6.76 -4.32
CA CYS A 77 -12.40 8.02 -4.53
C CYS A 77 -12.11 8.67 -3.18
N TYR A 78 -10.83 8.92 -2.91
CA TYR A 78 -10.37 9.60 -1.71
C TYR A 78 -10.31 11.12 -1.92
N GLY A 79 -9.89 11.54 -3.12
CA GLY A 79 -9.77 12.93 -3.47
C GLY A 79 -9.43 13.15 -4.93
N TYR A 80 -9.26 14.41 -5.30
CA TYR A 80 -8.82 14.80 -6.63
C TYR A 80 -7.64 15.77 -6.55
N GLU A 81 -6.63 15.55 -7.38
CA GLU A 81 -5.57 16.54 -7.61
C GLU A 81 -6.04 17.59 -8.63
N ALA A 82 -5.93 18.86 -8.24
CA ALA A 82 -6.21 20.01 -9.07
C ALA A 82 -5.00 20.35 -9.93
N LEU A 83 -5.12 20.08 -11.23
CA LEU A 83 -4.06 20.27 -12.20
C LEU A 83 -4.40 21.40 -13.17
N LEU A 84 -3.61 22.48 -13.15
CA LEU A 84 -3.84 23.65 -14.00
C LEU A 84 -3.78 23.28 -15.51
N ARG A 85 -4.72 23.79 -16.30
CA ARG A 85 -4.87 23.57 -17.74
C ARG A 85 -5.08 24.88 -18.48
N ASN A 86 -5.08 24.78 -19.81
CA ASN A 86 -5.23 25.89 -20.75
C ASN A 86 -4.11 26.94 -20.70
N CYS A 87 -2.93 26.64 -20.15
CA CYS A 87 -1.80 27.56 -20.05
C CYS A 87 -1.40 28.14 -21.43
N ARG A 88 -1.35 27.30 -22.47
CA ARG A 88 -1.04 27.75 -23.84
C ARG A 88 -2.08 28.72 -24.40
N ALA A 89 -3.36 28.46 -24.15
CA ALA A 89 -4.44 29.36 -24.55
C ALA A 89 -4.40 30.68 -23.76
N ALA A 90 -3.93 30.63 -22.50
CA ALA A 90 -3.70 31.80 -21.66
C ALA A 90 -2.40 32.57 -22.01
N GLY A 91 -1.59 32.09 -22.97
CA GLY A 91 -0.38 32.75 -23.44
C GLY A 91 0.94 32.25 -22.84
N PHE A 92 0.95 31.10 -22.15
CA PHE A 92 2.11 30.52 -21.46
C PHE A 92 2.49 29.15 -22.04
N ARG A 93 3.79 28.84 -22.15
CA ARG A 93 4.31 27.58 -22.70
C ARG A 93 4.06 26.39 -21.78
N SER A 94 4.08 26.62 -20.47
CA SER A 94 3.92 25.60 -19.43
C SER A 94 3.21 26.18 -18.19
N ILE A 95 2.84 25.29 -17.26
CA ILE A 95 2.31 25.67 -15.94
C ILE A 95 3.36 26.46 -15.16
N LEU A 96 4.62 26.02 -15.21
CA LEU A 96 5.75 26.69 -14.52
C LEU A 96 5.88 28.15 -14.95
N GLU A 97 5.77 28.42 -16.26
CA GLU A 97 5.87 29.79 -16.77
C GLU A 97 4.74 30.70 -16.28
N VAL A 98 3.56 30.14 -15.95
CA VAL A 98 2.48 30.90 -15.31
C VAL A 98 2.94 31.43 -13.95
N PHE A 99 3.44 30.54 -13.08
CA PHE A 99 3.83 30.92 -11.72
C PHE A 99 5.12 31.77 -11.69
N ASP A 100 6.10 31.46 -12.53
CA ASP A 100 7.33 32.26 -12.63
C ASP A 100 7.05 33.69 -13.08
N GLN A 101 6.20 33.85 -14.10
CA GLN A 101 5.83 35.19 -14.55
C GLN A 101 5.00 35.92 -13.50
N ALA A 102 4.13 35.22 -12.76
CA ALA A 102 3.35 35.82 -11.68
C ALA A 102 4.24 36.29 -10.52
N TYR A 103 5.30 35.53 -10.21
CA TYR A 103 6.32 35.91 -9.25
C TYR A 103 7.06 37.16 -9.70
N HIS A 104 7.55 37.20 -10.95
CA HIS A 104 8.22 38.39 -11.50
C HIS A 104 7.33 39.62 -11.57
N ASP A 105 6.03 39.44 -11.84
CA ASP A 105 5.04 40.52 -11.87
C ASP A 105 4.58 40.93 -10.45
N ASN A 106 5.10 40.31 -9.38
CA ASN A 106 4.72 40.50 -7.97
C ASN A 106 3.23 40.26 -7.66
N ILE A 107 2.58 39.38 -8.42
CA ILE A 107 1.17 39.03 -8.24
C ILE A 107 0.96 37.57 -7.81
N LEU A 108 2.03 36.79 -7.60
CA LEU A 108 1.96 35.34 -7.34
C LEU A 108 0.95 34.99 -6.25
N TYR A 109 0.99 35.72 -5.12
CA TYR A 109 0.04 35.51 -4.02
C TYR A 109 -1.42 35.70 -4.44
N VAL A 110 -1.71 36.78 -5.16
CA VAL A 110 -3.08 37.11 -5.60
C VAL A 110 -3.53 36.12 -6.67
N LEU A 111 -2.65 35.74 -7.58
CA LEU A 111 -2.92 34.72 -8.59
C LEU A 111 -3.26 33.38 -7.94
N ASP A 112 -2.45 32.95 -6.96
CA ASP A 112 -2.66 31.70 -6.23
C ASP A 112 -4.06 31.68 -5.62
N LEU A 113 -4.43 32.71 -4.84
CA LEU A 113 -5.77 32.81 -4.23
C LEU A 113 -6.93 32.75 -5.25
N LEU A 114 -6.79 33.42 -6.41
CA LEU A 114 -7.83 33.42 -7.44
C LEU A 114 -7.94 32.06 -8.15
N LEU A 115 -6.79 31.41 -8.37
CA LEU A 115 -6.75 30.07 -8.92
C LEU A 115 -7.32 29.03 -7.94
N TRP A 116 -7.08 29.20 -6.64
CA TRP A 116 -7.72 28.45 -5.56
C TRP A 116 -9.24 28.59 -5.58
N GLU A 117 -9.74 29.82 -5.60
CA GLU A 117 -11.18 30.08 -5.67
C GLU A 117 -11.81 29.42 -6.90
N LYS A 118 -11.14 29.50 -8.05
CA LYS A 118 -11.58 28.85 -9.28
C LYS A 118 -11.60 27.32 -9.18
N ALA A 119 -10.58 26.71 -8.57
CA ALA A 119 -10.52 25.27 -8.35
C ALA A 119 -11.62 24.81 -7.39
N ILE A 120 -11.81 25.49 -6.25
CA ILE A 120 -12.84 25.19 -5.26
C ILE A 120 -14.23 25.33 -5.86
N GLN A 121 -14.50 26.43 -6.59
CA GLN A 121 -15.79 26.66 -7.24
C GLN A 121 -16.14 25.54 -8.23
N LYS A 122 -15.14 25.03 -8.97
CA LYS A 122 -15.33 23.90 -9.88
C LYS A 122 -15.52 22.58 -9.12
N PHE A 123 -14.72 22.37 -8.07
CA PHE A 123 -14.78 21.19 -7.23
C PHE A 123 -16.14 21.03 -6.52
N THR A 124 -16.71 22.11 -5.99
CA THR A 124 -18.02 22.09 -5.30
C THR A 124 -19.21 21.80 -6.20
N GLN A 125 -19.02 21.77 -7.52
CA GLN A 125 -20.05 21.31 -8.46
C GLN A 125 -20.19 19.78 -8.46
N LEU A 126 -19.23 19.05 -7.88
CA LEU A 126 -19.35 17.61 -7.65
C LEU A 126 -20.31 17.34 -6.50
N SER A 127 -21.29 16.46 -6.73
CA SER A 127 -22.30 16.11 -5.72
C SER A 127 -21.70 15.46 -4.46
N HIS A 128 -20.55 14.80 -4.59
CA HIS A 128 -19.80 14.15 -3.51
C HIS A 128 -18.62 14.97 -2.98
N ALA A 129 -18.48 16.25 -3.37
CA ALA A 129 -17.39 17.14 -2.91
C ALA A 129 -17.20 17.16 -1.38
N PRO A 130 -18.24 17.18 -0.53
CA PRO A 130 -18.06 17.19 0.92
C PRO A 130 -17.44 15.91 1.51
N SER A 131 -17.38 14.82 0.73
CA SER A 131 -16.91 13.50 1.18
C SER A 131 -15.54 13.13 0.61
N VAL A 132 -14.92 14.00 -0.17
CA VAL A 132 -13.62 13.76 -0.83
C VAL A 132 -12.72 14.97 -0.65
N LYS A 133 -11.41 14.77 -0.76
CA LYS A 133 -10.41 15.83 -0.59
C LYS A 133 -10.01 16.46 -1.91
N LEU A 134 -9.66 17.74 -1.90
CA LEU A 134 -9.07 18.46 -3.02
C LEU A 134 -7.59 18.70 -2.69
N PHE A 135 -6.73 18.11 -3.51
CA PHE A 135 -5.28 18.27 -3.43
C PHE A 135 -4.85 19.40 -4.36
N PHE A 136 -4.09 20.35 -3.83
CA PHE A 136 -3.70 21.55 -4.56
C PHE A 136 -2.21 21.81 -4.40
N ASN A 137 -1.53 22.00 -5.54
CA ASN A 137 -0.11 22.31 -5.61
C ASN A 137 0.18 23.71 -5.07
N LEU A 138 0.99 23.81 -4.02
CA LEU A 138 1.38 25.08 -3.40
C LEU A 138 2.78 25.50 -3.90
N ASP A 139 2.88 26.71 -4.45
CA ASP A 139 4.18 27.28 -4.80
C ASP A 139 4.90 27.77 -3.54
N ASN A 140 6.00 27.11 -3.13
CA ASN A 140 6.70 27.44 -1.88
C ASN A 140 7.10 28.93 -1.74
N ARG A 141 7.25 29.67 -2.83
CA ARG A 141 7.60 31.10 -2.79
C ARG A 141 6.53 31.94 -2.11
N VAL A 142 5.26 31.51 -2.08
CA VAL A 142 4.21 32.24 -1.36
C VAL A 142 4.32 32.14 0.15
N LEU A 143 4.96 31.08 0.68
CA LEU A 143 5.03 30.78 2.11
C LEU A 143 5.88 31.76 2.93
N ASP A 144 6.81 32.47 2.28
CA ASP A 144 7.65 33.48 2.92
C ASP A 144 7.02 34.90 2.90
N THR A 145 5.87 35.06 2.24
CA THR A 145 5.18 36.35 2.13
C THR A 145 4.50 36.70 3.47
N PRO A 146 4.77 37.88 4.08
CA PRO A 146 4.26 38.28 5.41
C PRO A 146 2.73 38.28 5.58
N HIS A 147 1.97 38.15 4.49
CA HIS A 147 0.51 38.23 4.45
C HIS A 147 -0.17 36.96 3.92
N TYR A 148 0.54 35.83 3.78
CA TYR A 148 -0.07 34.54 3.40
C TYR A 148 -0.95 34.03 4.56
N THR A 149 -2.15 34.61 4.68
CA THR A 149 -3.01 34.44 5.85
C THR A 149 -4.09 33.41 5.56
N SER A 150 -4.16 32.37 6.38
CA SER A 150 -5.18 31.31 6.32
C SER A 150 -6.63 31.81 6.40
N ARG A 151 -6.84 33.03 6.91
CA ARG A 151 -8.15 33.65 7.10
C ARG A 151 -8.94 33.78 5.79
N ARG A 152 -8.29 34.08 4.66
CA ARG A 152 -8.98 34.20 3.37
C ARG A 152 -9.36 32.84 2.80
N ILE A 153 -8.46 31.86 2.91
CA ILE A 153 -8.74 30.47 2.50
C ILE A 153 -9.96 29.96 3.27
N ARG A 154 -10.02 30.20 4.58
CA ARG A 154 -11.19 29.90 5.40
C ARG A 154 -12.46 30.59 4.89
N HIS A 155 -12.39 31.89 4.59
CA HIS A 155 -13.54 32.60 4.04
C HIS A 155 -14.04 32.00 2.71
N VAL A 156 -13.12 31.61 1.81
CA VAL A 156 -13.49 30.93 0.55
C VAL A 156 -14.17 29.60 0.85
N LEU A 157 -13.64 28.80 1.77
CA LEU A 157 -14.26 27.55 2.19
C LEU A 157 -15.66 27.74 2.78
N ASP A 158 -15.83 28.74 3.65
CA ASP A 158 -17.11 29.08 4.26
C ASP A 158 -18.16 29.45 3.19
N VAL A 159 -17.77 30.24 2.18
CA VAL A 159 -18.64 30.61 1.04
C VAL A 159 -19.11 29.38 0.26
N PHE A 160 -18.24 28.38 0.11
CA PHE A 160 -18.53 27.16 -0.65
C PHE A 160 -18.98 25.98 0.21
N GLY A 161 -19.18 26.17 1.52
CA GLY A 161 -19.67 25.14 2.44
C GLY A 161 -18.71 23.97 2.65
N LEU A 162 -17.40 24.19 2.50
CA LEU A 162 -16.36 23.19 2.72
C LEU A 162 -15.70 23.41 4.10
N SER A 163 -15.16 22.34 4.67
CA SER A 163 -14.32 22.42 5.88
C SER A 163 -12.84 22.39 5.52
N GLU A 164 -11.95 22.81 6.43
CA GLU A 164 -10.50 22.76 6.22
C GLU A 164 -9.97 21.33 5.93
N ASP A 165 -10.65 20.30 6.45
CA ASP A 165 -10.32 18.88 6.21
C ASP A 165 -10.49 18.46 4.74
N ALA A 166 -11.28 19.21 3.97
CA ALA A 166 -11.48 18.94 2.55
C ALA A 166 -10.27 19.34 1.69
N LEU A 167 -9.30 20.08 2.22
CA LEU A 167 -8.16 20.60 1.46
C LEU A 167 -6.84 19.98 1.89
N CYS A 168 -6.03 19.64 0.89
CA CYS A 168 -4.67 19.17 1.06
C CYS A 168 -3.71 20.02 0.22
N PHE A 169 -2.70 20.61 0.86
CA PHE A 169 -1.63 21.35 0.19
C PHE A 169 -0.50 20.41 -0.19
N GLU A 170 -0.18 20.35 -1.48
CA GLU A 170 0.98 19.61 -1.98
C GLU A 170 2.19 20.53 -2.04
N ILE A 171 3.28 20.11 -1.39
CA ILE A 171 4.54 20.86 -1.35
C ILE A 171 5.65 20.03 -1.98
N SER A 172 6.42 20.65 -2.87
CA SER A 172 7.53 20.03 -3.60
C SER A 172 8.83 20.80 -3.37
N GLU A 173 9.99 20.15 -3.54
CA GLU A 173 11.32 20.75 -3.29
C GLU A 173 11.86 21.62 -4.44
N ARG A 174 11.12 21.74 -5.55
CA ARG A 174 11.62 22.33 -6.82
C ARG A 174 12.09 23.78 -6.73
N HIS A 175 11.61 24.56 -5.76
CA HIS A 175 12.13 25.90 -5.50
C HIS A 175 13.02 25.84 -4.26
N GLU A 176 14.34 25.74 -4.48
CA GLU A 176 15.45 25.76 -3.50
C GLU A 176 15.51 27.03 -2.61
N VAL A 177 14.42 27.80 -2.50
CA VAL A 177 14.29 28.85 -1.49
C VAL A 177 14.29 28.15 -0.14
N CYS A 178 15.48 28.08 0.44
CA CYS A 178 15.82 27.54 1.76
C CYS A 178 14.57 27.41 2.64
N PHE A 179 14.10 26.18 2.88
CA PHE A 179 13.04 25.91 3.87
C PHE A 179 13.41 26.61 5.17
N SER A 180 12.87 27.80 5.34
CA SER A 180 13.20 28.66 6.45
C SER A 180 12.39 28.15 7.64
N GLU A 181 12.82 28.48 8.86
CA GLU A 181 11.99 28.19 10.04
C GLU A 181 10.58 28.80 9.88
N ARG A 182 10.46 29.93 9.16
CA ARG A 182 9.19 30.56 8.84
C ARG A 182 8.32 29.68 7.94
N THR A 183 8.87 29.08 6.88
CA THR A 183 8.11 28.17 6.01
C THR A 183 7.51 27.01 6.80
N ILE A 184 8.33 26.38 7.65
CA ILE A 184 7.88 25.26 8.51
C ILE A 184 6.79 25.74 9.48
N GLN A 185 6.96 26.91 10.11
CA GLN A 185 5.95 27.49 11.00
C GLN A 185 4.63 27.79 10.27
N THR A 186 4.68 28.30 9.05
CA THR A 186 3.49 28.55 8.22
C THR A 186 2.75 27.24 7.91
N LEU A 187 3.48 26.18 7.53
CA LEU A 187 2.90 24.86 7.28
C LEU A 187 2.30 24.24 8.55
N MET A 188 3.00 24.33 9.68
CA MET A 188 2.48 23.90 10.99
C MET A 188 1.23 24.69 11.40
N ASN A 189 1.19 25.99 11.11
CA ASN A 189 0.01 26.82 11.34
C ASN A 189 -1.18 26.33 10.51
N TYR A 190 -0.98 26.00 9.22
CA TYR A 190 -2.02 25.40 8.39
C TYR A 190 -2.54 24.08 8.98
N ARG A 191 -1.66 23.18 9.40
CA ARG A 191 -2.07 21.92 10.03
C ARG A 191 -2.85 22.14 11.32
N SER A 192 -2.41 23.07 12.17
CA SER A 192 -3.11 23.40 13.41
C SER A 192 -4.54 23.91 13.18
N GLN A 193 -4.80 24.46 11.99
CA GLN A 193 -6.12 24.94 11.59
C GLN A 193 -7.00 23.87 10.94
N GLY A 194 -6.45 22.68 10.68
CA GLY A 194 -7.18 21.53 10.14
C GLY A 194 -6.92 21.25 8.65
N PHE A 195 -6.04 22.00 8.00
CA PHE A 195 -5.64 21.70 6.62
C PHE A 195 -4.69 20.51 6.58
N HIS A 196 -4.75 19.71 5.51
CA HIS A 196 -3.80 18.64 5.29
C HIS A 196 -2.58 19.09 4.49
N ILE A 197 -1.46 18.39 4.70
CA ILE A 197 -0.23 18.60 3.93
C ILE A 197 0.20 17.27 3.29
N ALA A 198 0.54 17.34 2.01
CA ALA A 198 1.17 16.26 1.25
C ALA A 198 2.56 16.68 0.80
N VAL A 199 3.54 15.77 0.92
CA VAL A 199 4.84 15.94 0.28
C VAL A 199 4.82 15.28 -1.08
N ASP A 200 5.09 16.06 -2.11
CA ASP A 200 5.08 15.64 -3.51
C ASP A 200 6.48 15.28 -4.04
N ASP A 201 6.56 14.57 -5.16
CA ASP A 201 7.79 14.10 -5.82
C ASP A 201 8.76 13.30 -4.89
N PHE A 202 8.24 12.61 -3.86
CA PHE A 202 9.09 12.06 -2.80
C PHE A 202 10.09 11.00 -3.30
N GLY A 203 11.37 11.21 -2.96
CA GLY A 203 12.50 10.32 -3.26
C GLY A 203 13.32 10.71 -4.50
N THR A 204 12.90 11.72 -5.27
CA THR A 204 13.63 12.15 -6.47
C THR A 204 14.72 13.20 -6.20
N GLY A 205 14.70 13.87 -5.04
CA GLY A 205 15.76 14.77 -4.59
C GLY A 205 16.13 14.64 -3.11
N PHE A 206 17.07 15.49 -2.69
CA PHE A 206 17.76 15.38 -1.39
C PHE A 206 16.98 15.96 -0.21
N SER A 207 15.94 16.77 -0.45
CA SER A 207 15.22 17.50 0.59
C SER A 207 13.91 16.84 1.04
N GLY A 208 13.40 15.85 0.29
CA GLY A 208 12.14 15.16 0.64
C GLY A 208 12.14 14.59 2.06
N LEU A 209 13.23 13.95 2.49
CA LEU A 209 13.37 13.42 3.86
C LEU A 209 13.44 14.53 4.92
N LYS A 210 14.09 15.65 4.62
CA LYS A 210 14.17 16.79 5.53
C LYS A 210 12.80 17.45 5.69
N LEU A 211 12.07 17.58 4.59
CA LEU A 211 10.72 18.11 4.59
C LEU A 211 9.80 17.22 5.42
N PHE A 212 9.83 15.92 5.12
CA PHE A 212 9.07 14.90 5.83
C PHE A 212 9.31 14.91 7.34
N TYR A 213 10.58 15.01 7.76
CA TYR A 213 10.96 15.09 9.17
C TYR A 213 10.40 16.34 9.87
N HIS A 214 10.39 17.50 9.21
CA HIS A 214 9.98 18.75 9.84
C HIS A 214 8.49 19.06 9.74
N THR A 215 7.76 18.53 8.75
CA THR A 215 6.35 18.85 8.53
C THR A 215 5.37 17.78 9.02
N GLU A 216 5.86 16.55 9.27
CA GLU A 216 5.05 15.39 9.67
C GLU A 216 3.77 15.23 8.81
N PRO A 217 3.89 15.25 7.47
CA PRO A 217 2.78 15.42 6.54
C PRO A 217 1.70 14.34 6.70
N ASP A 218 0.48 14.67 6.32
CA ASP A 218 -0.63 13.72 6.32
C ASP A 218 -0.53 12.75 5.14
N PHE A 219 0.09 13.17 4.04
CA PHE A 219 0.32 12.33 2.85
C PHE A 219 1.76 12.39 2.34
N ILE A 220 2.22 11.29 1.75
CA ILE A 220 3.45 11.22 0.96
C ILE A 220 3.08 10.70 -0.43
N LYS A 221 3.46 11.43 -1.48
CA LYS A 221 3.28 11.01 -2.86
C LYS A 221 4.60 10.46 -3.39
N ILE A 222 4.60 9.18 -3.76
CA ILE A 222 5.77 8.50 -4.33
C ILE A 222 5.79 8.80 -5.81
N ASP A 223 6.84 9.48 -6.25
CA ASP A 223 6.99 9.91 -7.64
C ASP A 223 6.91 8.73 -8.62
N ARG A 224 6.36 9.04 -9.80
CA ARG A 224 6.24 8.10 -10.92
C ARG A 224 7.55 7.39 -11.26
N PHE A 225 8.71 8.02 -11.09
CA PHE A 225 10.00 7.38 -11.33
C PHE A 225 10.15 6.06 -10.57
N PHE A 226 9.68 5.98 -9.32
CA PHE A 226 9.76 4.76 -8.51
C PHE A 226 8.68 3.74 -8.85
N ILE A 227 7.52 4.20 -9.31
CA ILE A 227 6.38 3.34 -9.63
C ILE A 227 6.53 2.71 -11.01
N GLN A 228 7.04 3.47 -11.99
CA GLN A 228 7.19 3.00 -13.36
C GLN A 228 8.08 1.75 -13.43
N ASP A 229 7.57 0.67 -14.01
CA ASP A 229 8.26 -0.62 -14.16
C ASP A 229 8.71 -1.26 -12.83
N ILE A 230 8.11 -0.86 -11.70
CA ILE A 230 8.42 -1.46 -10.38
C ILE A 230 8.28 -2.99 -10.32
N PRO A 231 7.38 -3.68 -11.06
CA PRO A 231 7.30 -5.14 -10.99
C PRO A 231 8.58 -5.87 -11.42
N HIS A 232 9.41 -5.25 -12.26
CA HIS A 232 10.64 -5.84 -12.80
C HIS A 232 11.91 -5.29 -12.14
N ASP A 233 11.81 -4.22 -11.34
CA ASP A 233 12.95 -3.58 -10.68
C ASP A 233 12.97 -3.87 -9.17
N SER A 234 13.78 -4.86 -8.76
CA SER A 234 13.97 -5.21 -7.35
C SER A 234 14.50 -4.07 -6.47
N LYS A 235 15.25 -3.11 -7.03
CA LYS A 235 15.75 -1.96 -6.27
C LYS A 235 14.62 -0.99 -5.98
N LYS A 236 13.80 -0.65 -6.99
CA LYS A 236 12.61 0.21 -6.79
C LYS A 236 11.68 -0.39 -5.75
N LYS A 237 11.41 -1.70 -5.82
CA LYS A 237 10.61 -2.41 -4.79
C LYS A 237 11.16 -2.19 -3.38
N LEU A 238 12.46 -2.39 -3.19
CA LEU A 238 13.10 -2.22 -1.88
C LEU A 238 13.02 -0.77 -1.38
N PHE A 239 13.30 0.20 -2.26
CA PHE A 239 13.21 1.62 -1.91
C PHE A 239 11.79 2.02 -1.51
N VAL A 240 10.80 1.71 -2.36
CA VAL A 240 9.40 2.04 -2.11
C VAL A 240 8.90 1.37 -0.84
N SER A 241 9.20 0.09 -0.63
CA SER A 241 8.84 -0.63 0.61
C SER A 241 9.38 0.06 1.86
N ASN A 242 10.65 0.45 1.85
CA ASN A 242 11.24 1.15 2.99
C ASN A 242 10.63 2.53 3.21
N ILE A 243 10.34 3.28 2.13
CA ILE A 243 9.71 4.59 2.24
C ILE A 243 8.30 4.45 2.84
N ILE A 244 7.52 3.47 2.37
CA ILE A 244 6.17 3.19 2.89
C ILE A 244 6.22 2.85 4.37
N ASN A 245 7.14 1.97 4.77
CA ASN A 245 7.30 1.62 6.17
C ASN A 245 7.59 2.85 7.03
N ILE A 246 8.51 3.73 6.62
CA ILE A 246 8.81 4.96 7.38
C ILE A 246 7.60 5.92 7.39
N ALA A 247 6.90 6.05 6.26
CA ALA A 247 5.70 6.88 6.14
C ALA A 247 4.60 6.44 7.12
N HIS A 248 4.27 5.14 7.13
CA HIS A 248 3.27 4.56 8.01
C HIS A 248 3.66 4.67 9.48
N LEU A 249 4.95 4.53 9.81
CA LEU A 249 5.44 4.73 11.17
C LEU A 249 5.22 6.14 11.69
N LEU A 250 5.36 7.13 10.82
CA LEU A 250 5.13 8.53 11.16
C LEU A 250 3.66 8.95 10.97
N GLY A 251 2.78 8.00 10.65
CA GLY A 251 1.34 8.22 10.53
C GLY A 251 0.89 8.91 9.25
N SER A 252 1.74 8.92 8.22
CA SER A 252 1.42 9.45 6.89
C SER A 252 0.78 8.39 6.00
N ILE A 253 -0.16 8.80 5.15
CA ILE A 253 -0.79 7.97 4.13
C ILE A 253 0.03 8.04 2.83
N VAL A 254 0.31 6.91 2.20
CA VAL A 254 1.15 6.87 0.99
C VAL A 254 0.31 6.79 -0.29
N ILE A 255 0.63 7.65 -1.24
CA ILE A 255 0.02 7.73 -2.57
C ILE A 255 1.05 7.29 -3.61
N ALA A 256 0.76 6.24 -4.37
CA ALA A 256 1.58 5.85 -5.52
C ALA A 256 1.15 6.65 -6.76
N GLU A 257 2.07 7.42 -7.33
CA GLU A 257 1.80 8.22 -8.51
C GLU A 257 2.21 7.56 -9.82
N GLY A 258 1.52 7.94 -10.90
CA GLY A 258 1.88 7.50 -12.24
C GLY A 258 1.69 6.01 -12.46
N VAL A 259 0.74 5.37 -11.76
CA VAL A 259 0.34 3.98 -12.03
C VAL A 259 -0.31 3.89 -13.41
N GLU A 260 0.30 3.13 -14.32
CA GLU A 260 -0.15 3.02 -15.71
C GLU A 260 -0.61 1.59 -16.08
N THR A 261 -0.17 0.57 -15.34
CA THR A 261 -0.46 -0.83 -15.64
C THR A 261 -1.09 -1.59 -14.47
N GLU A 262 -1.79 -2.68 -14.78
CA GLU A 262 -2.36 -3.59 -13.77
C GLU A 262 -1.28 -4.24 -12.89
N LEU A 263 -0.11 -4.55 -13.46
CA LEU A 263 1.01 -5.13 -12.71
C LEU A 263 1.62 -4.13 -11.72
N GLU A 264 1.78 -2.86 -12.11
CA GLU A 264 2.22 -1.79 -11.20
C GLU A 264 1.20 -1.59 -10.07
N PHE A 265 -0.10 -1.62 -10.40
CA PHE A 265 -1.17 -1.54 -9.41
C PHE A 265 -1.08 -2.64 -8.36
N TYR A 266 -0.97 -3.92 -8.77
CA TYR A 266 -0.81 -5.02 -7.82
C TYR A 266 0.49 -4.91 -7.01
N MET A 267 1.60 -4.52 -7.64
CA MET A 267 2.86 -4.34 -6.92
C MET A 267 2.77 -3.21 -5.88
N CYS A 268 2.13 -2.08 -6.19
CA CYS A 268 1.90 -1.01 -5.22
C CYS A 268 1.03 -1.49 -4.05
N LYS A 269 0.00 -2.29 -4.35
CA LYS A 269 -0.87 -2.89 -3.33
C LYS A 269 -0.11 -3.87 -2.44
N ASP A 270 0.72 -4.73 -3.03
CA ASP A 270 1.50 -5.75 -2.32
C ASP A 270 2.56 -5.12 -1.41
N ILE A 271 3.21 -4.04 -1.87
CA ILE A 271 4.23 -3.33 -1.10
C ILE A 271 3.59 -2.50 0.04
N GLY A 272 2.31 -2.13 -0.08
CA GLY A 272 1.54 -1.50 1.00
C GLY A 272 1.16 -0.03 0.77
N CYS A 273 1.09 0.44 -0.48
CA CYS A 273 0.55 1.78 -0.77
C CYS A 273 -0.92 1.87 -0.33
N ASP A 274 -1.34 2.98 0.27
CA ASP A 274 -2.73 3.16 0.70
C ASP A 274 -3.64 3.65 -0.43
N LEU A 275 -3.10 4.61 -1.20
CA LEU A 275 -3.80 5.32 -2.27
C LEU A 275 -3.01 5.20 -3.57
N VAL A 276 -3.71 5.38 -4.70
CA VAL A 276 -3.11 5.33 -6.03
C VAL A 276 -3.69 6.42 -6.91
N GLN A 277 -2.82 6.99 -7.73
CA GLN A 277 -3.13 7.95 -8.76
C GLN A 277 -2.38 7.59 -10.05
N GLY A 278 -3.05 7.73 -11.20
CA GLY A 278 -2.42 7.49 -12.49
C GLY A 278 -3.43 7.26 -13.60
N ASN A 279 -2.93 7.16 -14.83
CA ASN A 279 -3.77 6.95 -16.01
C ASN A 279 -4.51 5.61 -15.98
N PHE A 280 -4.01 4.63 -15.21
CA PHE A 280 -4.69 3.37 -14.97
C PHE A 280 -6.02 3.53 -14.22
N VAL A 281 -6.12 4.52 -13.32
CA VAL A 281 -7.37 4.87 -12.64
C VAL A 281 -8.22 5.72 -13.56
N GLN A 282 -7.73 6.91 -13.90
CA GLN A 282 -8.29 7.84 -14.85
C GLN A 282 -7.25 8.95 -15.11
N ALA A 283 -7.12 9.37 -16.37
CA ALA A 283 -6.32 10.56 -16.69
C ALA A 283 -6.98 11.84 -16.13
N PRO A 284 -6.23 12.94 -15.95
CA PRO A 284 -6.80 14.22 -15.55
C PRO A 284 -7.82 14.72 -16.57
N ILE A 285 -9.02 15.11 -16.12
CA ILE A 285 -10.08 15.60 -16.99
C ILE A 285 -10.67 16.92 -16.53
N THR A 286 -11.03 17.79 -17.48
CA THR A 286 -11.70 19.07 -17.21
C THR A 286 -13.21 18.93 -17.07
N ASP A 287 -13.79 17.88 -17.66
CA ASP A 287 -15.21 17.57 -17.58
C ASP A 287 -15.50 16.77 -16.31
N ILE A 288 -15.99 17.47 -15.29
CA ILE A 288 -16.25 16.91 -13.97
C ILE A 288 -17.39 15.88 -13.96
N THR A 289 -18.22 15.81 -15.00
CA THR A 289 -19.37 14.88 -15.07
C THR A 289 -18.94 13.42 -15.20
N GLN A 290 -17.70 13.18 -15.63
CA GLN A 290 -17.11 11.84 -15.75
C GLN A 290 -16.37 11.40 -14.49
N LEU A 291 -16.30 12.25 -13.45
CA LEU A 291 -15.70 11.90 -12.17
C LEU A 291 -16.72 11.17 -11.30
N THR A 292 -16.32 10.03 -10.76
CA THR A 292 -17.20 9.21 -9.93
C THR A 292 -16.67 9.08 -8.51
N PRO A 293 -17.54 8.87 -7.50
CA PRO A 293 -17.10 8.59 -6.13
C PRO A 293 -16.47 7.19 -5.99
N ARG A 294 -16.59 6.33 -7.02
CA ARG A 294 -16.08 4.96 -7.00
C ARG A 294 -15.73 4.45 -8.40
N TYR A 295 -14.61 3.75 -8.50
CA TYR A 295 -14.06 3.22 -9.75
C TYR A 295 -14.24 1.70 -9.85
N GLN A 296 -15.19 1.27 -10.68
CA GLN A 296 -15.65 -0.12 -10.74
C GLN A 296 -14.57 -1.10 -11.23
N HIS A 297 -13.73 -0.69 -12.18
CA HIS A 297 -12.67 -1.56 -12.70
C HIS A 297 -11.66 -1.94 -11.62
N ILE A 298 -11.37 -1.02 -10.70
CA ILE A 298 -10.51 -1.28 -9.53
C ILE A 298 -11.18 -2.26 -8.56
N GLN A 299 -12.49 -2.15 -8.36
CA GLN A 299 -13.23 -3.10 -7.54
C GLN A 299 -13.22 -4.52 -8.14
N ILE A 300 -13.37 -4.63 -9.46
CA ILE A 300 -13.28 -5.91 -10.18
C ILE A 300 -11.87 -6.50 -10.06
N LEU A 301 -10.82 -5.68 -10.20
CA LEU A 301 -9.43 -6.11 -10.01
C LEU A 301 -9.20 -6.61 -8.58
N ASN A 302 -9.65 -5.86 -7.58
CA ASN A 302 -9.58 -6.29 -6.18
C ASN A 302 -10.38 -7.57 -5.91
N GLN A 303 -11.48 -7.81 -6.65
CA GLN A 303 -12.23 -9.07 -6.58
C GLN A 303 -11.51 -10.24 -7.27
N ARG A 304 -10.80 -10.00 -8.38
CA ARG A 304 -9.97 -11.00 -9.06
C ARG A 304 -8.72 -11.34 -8.25
N ASP A 305 -8.18 -10.34 -7.57
CA ASP A 305 -7.10 -10.46 -6.60
C ASP A 305 -7.58 -11.01 -5.25
N ARG A 306 -8.82 -11.53 -5.17
CA ARG A 306 -9.29 -12.29 -4.01
C ARG A 306 -8.65 -13.68 -3.91
N ARG A 307 -7.32 -13.68 -3.90
CA ARG A 307 -6.50 -14.33 -2.87
C ARG A 307 -6.59 -13.58 -1.52
N GLU A 308 -7.64 -12.78 -1.28
CA GLU A 308 -8.11 -12.44 0.08
C GLU A 308 -8.40 -13.79 0.73
N LYS A 309 -7.44 -14.35 1.47
CA LYS A 309 -7.69 -15.47 2.36
C LYS A 309 -8.86 -15.01 3.24
N PRO A 310 -10.07 -15.60 3.09
CA PRO A 310 -11.22 -15.18 3.90
C PRO A 310 -10.95 -15.42 5.40
N SER A 311 -9.84 -16.07 5.77
CA SER A 311 -9.41 -16.17 7.17
C SER A 311 -9.15 -14.80 7.79
N ASP A 312 -8.38 -13.91 7.17
CA ASP A 312 -7.76 -12.80 7.91
C ASP A 312 -8.77 -11.72 8.31
N LYS A 313 -9.61 -11.29 7.36
CA LYS A 313 -10.70 -10.35 7.63
C LYS A 313 -11.66 -10.90 8.69
N ASN A 314 -11.99 -12.18 8.62
CA ASN A 314 -12.85 -12.83 9.60
C ASN A 314 -12.17 -12.92 10.98
N LEU A 315 -10.88 -13.26 11.02
CA LEU A 315 -10.10 -13.30 12.25
C LEU A 315 -10.01 -11.91 12.90
N ILE A 316 -9.81 -10.85 12.12
CA ILE A 316 -9.84 -9.47 12.61
C ILE A 316 -11.21 -9.13 13.18
N HIS A 317 -12.30 -9.40 12.43
CA HIS A 317 -13.67 -9.14 12.91
C HIS A 317 -14.04 -9.91 14.19
N LEU A 318 -13.54 -11.13 14.36
CA LEU A 318 -13.81 -11.96 15.53
C LEU A 318 -13.03 -11.51 16.77
N ASN A 319 -11.92 -10.80 16.59
CA ASN A 319 -11.00 -10.44 17.68
C ASN A 319 -10.93 -8.92 17.94
N MET A 320 -11.60 -8.09 17.14
CA MET A 320 -11.73 -6.65 17.35
C MET A 320 -12.68 -6.32 18.50
N GLU A 321 -12.30 -5.30 19.28
CA GLU A 321 -13.16 -4.70 20.30
C GLU A 321 -13.85 -3.47 19.71
N TYR A 322 -15.12 -3.27 20.02
CA TYR A 322 -15.81 -2.03 19.69
C TYR A 322 -15.74 -1.05 20.87
N LEU A 323 -15.05 0.08 20.68
CA LEU A 323 -15.06 1.19 21.62
C LEU A 323 -15.97 2.29 21.07
N PRO A 324 -16.96 2.79 21.82
CA PRO A 324 -17.85 3.83 21.32
C PRO A 324 -17.05 5.11 21.01
N PRO A 325 -17.09 5.63 19.78
CA PRO A 325 -16.31 6.80 19.40
C PRO A 325 -16.93 8.10 19.93
N ILE A 326 -16.09 9.11 20.11
CA ILE A 326 -16.48 10.48 20.47
C ILE A 326 -16.41 11.35 19.21
N SER A 327 -17.39 12.22 19.00
CA SER A 327 -17.32 13.18 17.90
C SER A 327 -16.20 14.20 18.14
N HIS A 328 -15.42 14.54 17.11
CA HIS A 328 -14.44 15.61 17.19
C HIS A 328 -15.04 17.00 17.49
N GLN A 329 -16.36 17.15 17.35
CA GLN A 329 -17.13 18.36 17.67
C GLN A 329 -17.73 18.33 19.08
N GLU A 330 -17.48 17.26 19.85
CA GLU A 330 -18.02 17.12 21.20
C GLU A 330 -17.46 18.18 22.15
N ASP A 331 -18.25 18.59 23.14
CA ASP A 331 -17.77 19.48 24.19
C ASP A 331 -16.79 18.73 25.11
N ILE A 332 -15.65 19.36 25.38
CA ILE A 332 -14.66 18.83 26.33
C ILE A 332 -15.25 18.59 27.72
N LEU A 333 -16.30 19.35 28.11
CA LEU A 333 -17.02 19.15 29.37
C LEU A 333 -17.78 17.81 29.39
N ASN A 334 -18.41 17.44 28.28
CA ASN A 334 -19.10 16.14 28.15
C ASN A 334 -18.11 14.97 28.17
N LEU A 335 -16.88 15.21 27.71
CA LEU A 335 -15.80 14.23 27.71
C LEU A 335 -15.44 13.73 29.11
N PHE A 336 -15.47 14.62 30.12
CA PHE A 336 -15.31 14.21 31.52
C PHE A 336 -16.44 13.32 32.02
N ASP A 337 -17.68 13.59 31.61
CA ASP A 337 -18.82 12.77 31.96
C ASP A 337 -18.77 11.39 31.28
N ILE A 338 -18.29 11.31 30.03
CA ILE A 338 -18.06 10.05 29.30
C ILE A 338 -17.04 9.20 30.06
N PHE A 339 -15.86 9.73 30.38
CA PHE A 339 -14.85 9.01 31.17
C PHE A 339 -15.35 8.63 32.57
N ARG A 340 -16.16 9.48 33.21
CA ARG A 340 -16.74 9.17 34.53
C ARG A 340 -17.75 8.02 34.47
N ARG A 341 -18.52 7.90 33.40
CA ARG A 341 -19.50 6.81 33.17
C ARG A 341 -18.80 5.50 32.81
N HIS A 342 -17.65 5.57 32.15
CA HIS A 342 -16.85 4.43 31.69
C HIS A 342 -15.50 4.37 32.39
N LYS A 343 -15.50 4.15 33.71
CA LYS A 343 -14.29 4.18 34.55
C LYS A 343 -13.25 3.11 34.18
N GLU A 344 -13.69 2.07 33.48
CA GLU A 344 -12.88 0.98 32.99
C GLU A 344 -12.09 1.32 31.72
N LYS A 345 -12.45 2.40 31.01
CA LYS A 345 -11.82 2.80 29.75
C LYS A 345 -10.82 3.92 29.98
N MET A 346 -9.59 3.73 29.51
CA MET A 346 -8.51 4.73 29.65
C MET A 346 -8.40 5.69 28.46
N PHE A 347 -9.07 5.38 27.35
CA PHE A 347 -9.11 6.23 26.16
C PHE A 347 -10.38 5.94 25.35
N PHE A 348 -10.70 6.85 24.42
CA PHE A 348 -11.78 6.67 23.44
C PHE A 348 -11.31 7.06 22.04
N PRO A 349 -11.76 6.34 20.98
CA PRO A 349 -11.63 6.79 19.60
C PRO A 349 -12.35 8.11 19.37
N VAL A 350 -11.80 8.96 18.50
CA VAL A 350 -12.42 10.21 18.07
C VAL A 350 -12.67 10.16 16.57
N VAL A 351 -13.87 10.52 16.14
CA VAL A 351 -14.30 10.47 14.73
C VAL A 351 -14.76 11.83 14.19
N ASN A 352 -14.60 12.01 12.89
CA ASN A 352 -15.13 13.17 12.17
C ASN A 352 -16.64 13.03 11.87
N ALA A 353 -17.24 14.01 11.18
CA ALA A 353 -18.66 13.97 10.80
C ALA A 353 -19.00 12.82 9.83
N ALA A 354 -18.03 12.29 9.10
CA ALA A 354 -18.16 11.14 8.21
C ALA A 354 -17.93 9.79 8.91
N ASN A 355 -17.77 9.80 10.24
CA ASN A 355 -17.39 8.64 11.07
C ASN A 355 -15.99 8.09 10.77
N GLU A 356 -15.10 8.88 10.18
CA GLU A 356 -13.69 8.49 10.00
C GLU A 356 -12.89 8.77 11.28
N PRO A 357 -12.02 7.85 11.73
CA PRO A 357 -11.21 8.07 12.91
C PRO A 357 -10.12 9.11 12.68
N VAL A 358 -10.02 10.05 13.61
CA VAL A 358 -9.01 11.13 13.64
C VAL A 358 -7.91 10.81 14.66
N GLY A 359 -8.20 9.98 15.66
CA GLY A 359 -7.26 9.56 16.68
C GLY A 359 -7.96 9.04 17.92
N ILE A 360 -7.30 9.17 19.08
CA ILE A 360 -7.87 8.85 20.39
C ILE A 360 -7.70 10.01 21.36
N ILE A 361 -8.54 10.06 22.39
CA ILE A 361 -8.32 10.91 23.57
C ILE A 361 -8.08 10.02 24.77
N ARG A 362 -7.05 10.34 25.56
CA ARG A 362 -6.67 9.60 26.76
C ARG A 362 -7.15 10.31 28.01
N GLU A 363 -7.61 9.52 28.99
CA GLU A 363 -8.07 10.03 30.28
C GLU A 363 -6.94 10.76 31.02
N HIS A 364 -5.70 10.25 30.94
CA HIS A 364 -4.57 10.79 31.69
C HIS A 364 -4.13 12.18 31.18
N ASP A 365 -4.33 12.48 29.89
CA ASP A 365 -4.02 13.80 29.32
C ASP A 365 -5.02 14.86 29.78
N LEU A 366 -6.26 14.45 30.02
CA LEU A 366 -7.30 15.30 30.60
C LEU A 366 -7.11 15.49 32.11
N LYS A 367 -6.63 14.46 32.83
CA LYS A 367 -6.40 14.50 34.29
C LYS A 367 -5.44 15.63 34.70
N LYS A 368 -4.44 15.94 33.86
CA LYS A 368 -3.50 17.07 34.09
C LYS A 368 -4.25 18.40 34.32
N TYR A 369 -5.43 18.57 33.74
CA TYR A 369 -6.25 19.77 33.83
C TYR A 369 -7.30 19.68 34.95
N THR A 370 -7.83 18.50 35.26
CA THR A 370 -8.84 18.35 36.33
C THR A 370 -8.28 18.52 37.74
N TYR A 371 -7.01 18.16 37.96
CA TYR A 371 -6.33 18.27 39.26
C TYR A 371 -5.59 19.59 39.49
N SER A 372 -5.46 20.44 38.46
CA SER A 372 -4.82 21.75 38.63
C SER A 372 -5.80 22.76 39.25
N LEU A 373 -5.32 23.60 40.18
CA LEU A 373 -6.14 24.59 40.91
C LEU A 373 -6.93 25.55 39.99
N TYR A 374 -6.53 25.72 38.72
CA TYR A 374 -7.14 26.63 37.74
C TYR A 374 -7.59 25.93 36.44
N GLY A 375 -7.47 24.61 36.32
CA GLY A 375 -7.63 23.93 35.02
C GLY A 375 -9.06 23.84 34.52
N LYS A 376 -10.05 23.76 35.42
CA LYS A 376 -11.47 23.87 35.06
C LYS A 376 -11.84 25.28 34.58
N ASP A 377 -11.17 26.31 35.10
CA ASP A 377 -11.38 27.70 34.70
C ASP A 377 -10.63 28.04 33.40
N LEU A 378 -9.46 27.45 33.15
CA LEU A 378 -8.72 27.52 31.88
C LEU A 378 -9.48 26.89 30.70
N LEU A 379 -10.23 25.81 30.94
CA LEU A 379 -11.12 25.18 29.95
C LEU A 379 -12.41 26.00 29.72
N ARG A 380 -12.77 26.90 30.64
CA ARG A 380 -13.96 27.78 30.56
C ARG A 380 -13.65 29.17 30.03
N ASN A 381 -12.40 29.60 30.02
CA ASN A 381 -12.01 30.95 29.64
C ASN A 381 -12.01 31.12 28.11
N PRO A 382 -12.81 32.05 27.54
CA PRO A 382 -12.93 32.23 26.09
C PRO A 382 -11.62 32.62 25.39
N SER A 383 -10.64 33.16 26.12
CA SER A 383 -9.33 33.56 25.59
C SER A 383 -8.29 32.43 25.52
N SER A 384 -8.53 31.29 26.20
CA SER A 384 -7.57 30.16 26.32
C SER A 384 -8.22 28.80 26.04
N ARG A 385 -9.32 28.78 25.28
CA ARG A 385 -10.15 27.60 25.06
C ARG A 385 -9.38 26.57 24.24
N LYS A 386 -8.67 25.67 24.93
CA LYS A 386 -8.15 24.47 24.28
C LYS A 386 -9.32 23.70 23.67
N SER A 387 -9.22 23.43 22.38
CA SER A 387 -10.24 22.69 21.66
C SER A 387 -10.06 21.19 21.92
N LEU A 388 -11.10 20.39 21.69
CA LEU A 388 -10.99 18.94 21.76
C LEU A 388 -9.87 18.41 20.85
N LYS A 389 -9.61 19.09 19.71
CA LYS A 389 -8.53 18.78 18.77
C LYS A 389 -7.14 18.78 19.43
N ASP A 390 -6.91 19.61 20.46
CA ASP A 390 -5.62 19.73 21.14
C ASP A 390 -5.29 18.50 22.01
N PHE A 391 -6.28 17.63 22.27
CA PHE A 391 -6.15 16.42 23.08
C PHE A 391 -6.21 15.14 22.25
N ILE A 392 -6.49 15.24 20.95
CA ILE A 392 -6.50 14.10 20.05
C ILE A 392 -5.05 13.68 19.81
N THR A 393 -4.74 12.44 20.17
CA THR A 393 -3.49 11.80 19.76
C THR A 393 -3.75 10.90 18.57
N LYS A 394 -2.98 11.10 17.49
CA LYS A 394 -2.98 10.19 16.35
C LYS A 394 -2.39 8.84 16.78
N ILE A 395 -3.10 7.76 16.44
CA ILE A 395 -2.61 6.38 16.56
C ILE A 395 -2.80 5.69 15.21
N PRO A 396 -2.10 4.57 14.95
CA PRO A 396 -2.20 3.92 13.65
C PRO A 396 -3.64 3.46 13.34
N ILE A 397 -4.02 3.59 12.07
CA ILE A 397 -5.32 3.19 11.53
C ILE A 397 -5.04 2.19 10.42
N ALA A 398 -5.73 1.04 10.44
CA ALA A 398 -5.64 0.03 9.40
C ALA A 398 -7.03 -0.31 8.85
N GLU A 399 -7.12 -0.63 7.56
CA GLU A 399 -8.36 -1.11 6.96
C GLU A 399 -8.53 -2.61 7.28
N VAL A 400 -9.77 -3.08 7.43
CA VAL A 400 -10.06 -4.44 7.90
C VAL A 400 -9.58 -5.56 6.97
N SER A 401 -9.28 -5.25 5.71
CA SER A 401 -8.67 -6.17 4.74
C SER A 401 -7.14 -6.07 4.68
N THR A 402 -6.51 -5.15 5.43
CA THR A 402 -5.05 -5.10 5.58
C THR A 402 -4.54 -6.44 6.17
N PRO A 403 -3.52 -7.08 5.56
CA PRO A 403 -2.93 -8.30 6.08
C PRO A 403 -2.48 -8.18 7.55
N VAL A 404 -2.77 -9.20 8.35
CA VAL A 404 -2.50 -9.20 9.79
C VAL A 404 -1.02 -8.91 10.08
N GLU A 405 -0.09 -9.49 9.31
CA GLU A 405 1.36 -9.27 9.46
C GLU A 405 1.74 -7.79 9.35
N GLN A 406 1.16 -7.07 8.40
CA GLN A 406 1.39 -5.63 8.23
C GLN A 406 0.83 -4.84 9.43
N ILE A 407 -0.36 -5.20 9.91
CA ILE A 407 -0.96 -4.58 11.10
C ILE A 407 -0.04 -4.75 12.33
N LEU A 408 0.64 -5.89 12.48
CA LEU A 408 1.59 -6.08 13.59
C LEU A 408 2.89 -5.34 13.39
N GLU A 409 3.38 -5.25 12.16
CA GLU A 409 4.57 -4.47 11.87
C GLU A 409 4.34 -3.02 12.33
N ILE A 410 3.20 -2.44 11.93
CA ILE A 410 2.71 -1.13 12.38
C ILE A 410 2.65 -1.07 13.92
N PHE A 411 2.10 -2.08 14.60
CA PHE A 411 1.99 -2.10 16.05
C PHE A 411 3.35 -2.22 16.76
N SER A 412 4.21 -3.15 16.32
CA SER A 412 5.46 -3.54 16.98
C SER A 412 6.50 -2.42 17.01
N LEU A 413 6.42 -1.51 16.06
CA LEU A 413 7.33 -0.38 15.93
C LEU A 413 6.87 0.83 16.76
N ASN A 414 5.68 0.76 17.36
CA ASN A 414 5.10 1.79 18.21
C ASN A 414 5.01 1.26 19.66
N GLU A 415 6.11 1.31 20.42
CA GLU A 415 6.19 0.72 21.77
C GLU A 415 5.18 1.29 22.80
N HIS A 416 4.48 2.39 22.50
CA HIS A 416 3.59 3.10 23.42
C HIS A 416 2.17 3.36 22.87
N VAL A 417 1.73 2.67 21.82
CA VAL A 417 0.34 2.80 21.34
C VAL A 417 -0.57 1.75 21.99
N GLU A 418 -1.80 2.15 22.28
CA GLU A 418 -2.81 1.29 22.90
C GLU A 418 -3.25 0.14 21.97
N GLY A 419 -3.13 0.36 20.66
CA GLY A 419 -3.59 -0.53 19.62
C GLY A 419 -3.77 0.21 18.30
N ILE A 420 -4.58 -0.37 17.42
CA ILE A 420 -4.83 0.09 16.06
C ILE A 420 -6.33 0.29 15.88
N LEU A 421 -6.71 1.44 15.33
CA LEU A 421 -8.11 1.70 14.94
C LEU A 421 -8.37 0.99 13.61
N ILE A 422 -9.47 0.25 13.55
CA ILE A 422 -9.87 -0.51 12.37
C ILE A 422 -10.99 0.21 11.66
N VAL A 423 -10.80 0.41 10.36
CA VAL A 423 -11.78 1.03 9.47
C VAL A 423 -12.26 0.07 8.40
N ASP A 424 -13.43 0.36 7.85
CA ASP A 424 -13.93 -0.32 6.66
C ASP A 424 -13.36 0.29 5.37
N LYS A 425 -13.84 -0.23 4.23
CA LYS A 425 -13.48 0.20 2.88
C LYS A 425 -13.82 1.67 2.57
N MET A 426 -14.69 2.28 3.37
CA MET A 426 -15.09 3.69 3.29
C MET A 426 -14.39 4.53 4.37
N ARG A 427 -13.35 4.00 5.02
CA ARG A 427 -12.62 4.61 6.14
C ARG A 427 -13.48 4.89 7.38
N GLN A 428 -14.68 4.33 7.46
CA GLN A 428 -15.53 4.50 8.63
C GLN A 428 -15.00 3.64 9.78
N TYR A 429 -14.99 4.21 10.97
CA TYR A 429 -14.59 3.50 12.19
C TYR A 429 -15.51 2.32 12.46
N ILE A 430 -14.93 1.12 12.53
CA ILE A 430 -15.67 -0.12 12.83
C ILE A 430 -15.20 -0.79 14.11
N GLY A 431 -14.02 -0.48 14.63
CA GLY A 431 -13.56 -0.94 15.94
C GLY A 431 -12.07 -0.79 16.16
N PHE A 432 -11.53 -1.57 17.10
CA PHE A 432 -10.19 -1.39 17.63
C PHE A 432 -9.53 -2.74 17.91
N LEU A 433 -8.23 -2.86 17.62
CA LEU A 433 -7.41 -4.02 17.93
C LEU A 433 -6.31 -3.63 18.90
N ASN A 434 -6.31 -4.25 20.08
CA ASN A 434 -5.20 -4.13 21.03
C ASN A 434 -4.09 -5.17 20.72
N ALA A 435 -2.95 -5.01 21.39
CA ALA A 435 -1.79 -5.91 21.28
C ALA A 435 -2.16 -7.40 21.46
N GLN A 436 -3.00 -7.71 22.44
CA GLN A 436 -3.37 -9.08 22.79
C GLN A 436 -4.26 -9.70 21.70
N SER A 437 -5.22 -8.95 21.19
CA SER A 437 -6.07 -9.36 20.06
C SER A 437 -5.23 -9.62 18.81
N LEU A 438 -4.24 -8.76 18.51
CA LEU A 438 -3.34 -8.96 17.36
C LEU A 438 -2.52 -10.25 17.48
N LEU A 439 -1.94 -10.51 18.65
CA LEU A 439 -1.21 -11.76 18.91
C LEU A 439 -2.12 -12.99 18.79
N LYS A 440 -3.38 -12.89 19.21
CA LYS A 440 -4.37 -13.96 19.08
C LYS A 440 -4.71 -14.23 17.61
N VAL A 441 -4.99 -13.19 16.83
CA VAL A 441 -5.25 -13.27 15.38
C VAL A 441 -4.08 -13.94 14.66
N LEU A 442 -2.84 -13.59 14.98
CA LEU A 442 -1.65 -14.26 14.45
C LEU A 442 -1.60 -15.73 14.78
N HIS A 443 -1.84 -16.07 16.05
CA HIS A 443 -1.73 -17.44 16.50
C HIS A 443 -2.77 -18.30 15.78
N GLU A 444 -4.01 -17.81 15.67
CA GLU A 444 -5.08 -18.46 14.91
C GLU A 444 -4.74 -18.60 13.42
N LYS A 445 -4.11 -17.58 12.82
CA LYS A 445 -3.62 -17.63 11.44
C LYS A 445 -2.49 -18.66 11.27
N LYS A 446 -1.48 -18.65 12.14
CA LYS A 446 -0.37 -19.62 12.13
C LYS A 446 -0.87 -21.05 12.35
N LEU A 447 -1.86 -21.25 13.22
CA LEU A 447 -2.49 -22.54 13.42
C LEU A 447 -3.23 -23.02 12.17
N THR A 448 -3.97 -22.14 11.50
CA THR A 448 -4.62 -22.45 10.22
C THR A 448 -3.59 -22.85 9.16
N LEU A 449 -2.54 -22.05 8.97
CA LEU A 449 -1.45 -22.35 8.03
C LEU A 449 -0.72 -23.66 8.37
N ALA A 450 -0.46 -23.93 9.65
CA ALA A 450 0.19 -25.14 10.10
C ALA A 450 -0.71 -26.39 9.97
N ARG A 451 -2.03 -26.24 10.09
CA ARG A 451 -3.00 -27.32 9.86
C ARG A 451 -3.09 -27.70 8.38
N ASP A 452 -2.87 -26.74 7.50
CA ASP A 452 -3.02 -26.93 6.05
C ASP A 452 -1.70 -27.27 5.34
N GLN A 453 -0.59 -27.43 6.06
CA GLN A 453 0.69 -27.92 5.52
C GLN A 453 0.98 -29.35 5.96
N ASN A 454 1.73 -30.07 5.14
CA ASN A 454 2.25 -31.37 5.55
C ASN A 454 3.32 -31.19 6.65
N PRO A 455 3.20 -31.90 7.80
CA PRO A 455 4.06 -31.67 8.96
C PRO A 455 5.53 -32.00 8.72
N LEU A 456 5.83 -32.87 7.75
CA LEU A 456 7.20 -33.27 7.43
C LEU A 456 7.84 -32.32 6.40
N THR A 457 7.15 -32.02 5.29
CA THR A 457 7.75 -31.29 4.17
C THR A 457 7.47 -29.79 4.16
N GLN A 458 6.52 -29.33 4.98
CA GLN A 458 5.99 -27.96 5.00
C GLN A 458 5.36 -27.52 3.66
N LEU A 459 5.14 -28.46 2.73
CA LEU A 459 4.42 -28.19 1.49
C LEU A 459 2.90 -28.08 1.77
N PRO A 460 2.14 -27.34 0.95
CA PRO A 460 0.68 -27.33 0.98
C PRO A 460 0.08 -28.74 1.05
N GLY A 461 -0.85 -28.96 1.98
CA GLY A 461 -1.55 -30.22 2.19
C GLY A 461 -2.87 -30.33 1.41
N ASN A 462 -3.68 -31.33 1.76
CA ASN A 462 -4.90 -31.69 1.02
C ASN A 462 -5.89 -30.54 0.83
N SER A 463 -6.14 -29.72 1.86
CA SER A 463 -7.08 -28.59 1.78
C SER A 463 -6.66 -27.60 0.69
N GLN A 464 -5.37 -27.20 0.68
CA GLN A 464 -4.83 -26.24 -0.29
C GLN A 464 -4.73 -26.82 -1.70
N ILE A 465 -4.42 -28.12 -1.84
CA ILE A 465 -4.45 -28.80 -3.13
C ILE A 465 -5.87 -28.79 -3.71
N TYR A 466 -6.88 -29.09 -2.89
CA TYR A 466 -8.29 -29.09 -3.31
C TYR A 466 -8.76 -27.68 -3.73
N GLU A 467 -8.41 -26.66 -2.95
CA GLU A 467 -8.73 -25.26 -3.26
C GLU A 467 -8.07 -24.83 -4.59
N TYR A 468 -6.80 -25.16 -4.81
CA TYR A 468 -6.10 -24.88 -6.06
C TYR A 468 -6.77 -25.55 -7.26
N ILE A 469 -7.11 -26.84 -7.16
CA ILE A 469 -7.81 -27.56 -8.23
C ILE A 469 -9.16 -26.91 -8.53
N SER A 470 -9.92 -26.56 -7.49
CA SER A 470 -11.22 -25.90 -7.63
C SER A 470 -11.11 -24.55 -8.34
N GLN A 471 -10.08 -23.77 -8.00
CA GLN A 471 -9.81 -22.49 -8.66
C GLN A 471 -9.44 -22.68 -10.14
N ALA A 472 -8.50 -23.57 -10.44
CA ALA A 472 -8.06 -23.86 -11.81
C ALA A 472 -9.22 -24.36 -12.70
N LEU A 473 -10.19 -25.07 -12.13
CA LEU A 473 -11.42 -25.47 -12.85
C LEU A 473 -12.39 -24.32 -13.10
N THR A 474 -12.30 -23.23 -12.34
CA THR A 474 -13.11 -22.02 -12.55
C THR A 474 -12.51 -21.14 -13.67
N GLU A 475 -11.18 -21.18 -13.85
CA GLU A 475 -10.41 -20.42 -14.85
C GLU A 475 -10.51 -21.05 -16.26
N ARG A 476 -11.68 -20.91 -16.91
CA ARG A 476 -11.96 -21.59 -18.20
C ARG A 476 -11.17 -21.10 -19.43
N GLN A 477 -10.40 -20.02 -19.30
CA GLN A 477 -9.62 -19.42 -20.39
C GLN A 477 -8.15 -19.89 -20.37
N THR A 478 -7.75 -20.65 -19.36
CA THR A 478 -6.38 -21.13 -19.16
C THR A 478 -6.31 -22.65 -19.29
N THR A 479 -5.23 -23.14 -19.89
CA THR A 479 -4.89 -24.56 -19.83
C THR A 479 -4.15 -24.83 -18.53
N HIS A 480 -4.47 -25.95 -17.89
CA HIS A 480 -3.75 -26.41 -16.70
C HIS A 480 -3.24 -27.83 -16.91
N ALA A 481 -2.11 -28.16 -16.31
CA ALA A 481 -1.63 -29.54 -16.23
C ALA A 481 -1.43 -29.91 -14.76
N PHE A 482 -2.09 -30.98 -14.32
CA PHE A 482 -1.97 -31.50 -12.97
C PHE A 482 -1.11 -32.75 -12.99
N VAL A 483 -0.14 -32.80 -12.09
CA VAL A 483 0.81 -33.91 -11.98
C VAL A 483 0.72 -34.49 -10.58
N TYR A 484 0.43 -35.78 -10.51
CA TYR A 484 0.40 -36.52 -9.27
C TYR A 484 1.57 -37.49 -9.24
N PHE A 485 2.30 -37.50 -8.14
CA PHE A 485 3.47 -38.33 -7.93
C PHE A 485 3.20 -39.36 -6.83
N ASP A 486 3.73 -40.56 -7.00
CA ASP A 486 3.65 -41.67 -6.04
C ASP A 486 4.98 -42.44 -6.09
N PHE A 487 5.56 -42.76 -4.93
CA PHE A 487 6.83 -43.52 -4.88
C PHE A 487 6.62 -45.00 -5.16
N ASP A 488 7.43 -45.53 -6.08
CA ASP A 488 7.48 -46.96 -6.34
C ASP A 488 8.34 -47.67 -5.27
N ASN A 489 7.83 -48.78 -4.74
CA ASN A 489 8.53 -49.65 -3.79
C ASN A 489 8.95 -48.96 -2.47
N PHE A 490 8.23 -47.92 -2.04
CA PHE A 490 8.57 -47.19 -0.82
C PHE A 490 8.40 -47.99 0.47
N LYS A 491 7.36 -48.83 0.57
CA LYS A 491 7.20 -49.73 1.72
C LYS A 491 8.36 -50.73 1.85
N PRO A 492 8.75 -51.49 0.82
CA PRO A 492 9.96 -52.32 0.84
C PRO A 492 11.23 -51.56 1.26
N PHE A 493 11.39 -50.31 0.82
CA PHE A 493 12.50 -49.47 1.25
C PHE A 493 12.46 -49.19 2.76
N ASN A 494 11.31 -48.75 3.29
CA ASN A 494 11.12 -48.48 4.72
C ASN A 494 11.30 -49.73 5.59
N ASP A 495 10.89 -50.90 5.10
CA ASP A 495 11.06 -52.17 5.81
C ASP A 495 12.55 -52.54 6.01
N ILE A 496 13.43 -52.12 5.09
CA ILE A 496 14.87 -52.41 5.14
C ILE A 496 15.66 -51.31 5.84
N TYR A 497 15.40 -50.05 5.52
CA TYR A 497 16.21 -48.91 5.95
C TYR A 497 15.58 -48.10 7.10
N GLY A 498 14.35 -48.42 7.46
CA GLY A 498 13.59 -47.75 8.53
C GLY A 498 12.96 -46.43 8.09
N PHE A 499 11.89 -46.05 8.79
CA PHE A 499 11.11 -44.84 8.51
C PHE A 499 11.93 -43.55 8.55
N ARG A 500 12.98 -43.47 9.38
CA ARG A 500 13.88 -42.29 9.40
C ARG A 500 14.56 -42.03 8.07
N GLN A 501 14.98 -43.08 7.36
CA GLN A 501 15.54 -42.91 6.01
C GLN A 501 14.43 -42.65 4.99
N GLY A 502 13.25 -43.24 5.20
CA GLY A 502 12.04 -42.93 4.43
C GLY A 502 11.69 -41.43 4.45
N ASP A 503 11.64 -40.83 5.64
CA ASP A 503 11.36 -39.40 5.82
C ASP A 503 12.38 -38.52 5.09
N ARG A 504 13.65 -38.93 5.04
CA ARG A 504 14.67 -38.20 4.30
C ARG A 504 14.48 -38.28 2.79
N ILE A 505 13.95 -39.39 2.26
CA ILE A 505 13.56 -39.50 0.85
C ILE A 505 12.37 -38.60 0.55
N ILE A 506 11.38 -38.54 1.43
CA ILE A 506 10.22 -37.62 1.29
C ILE A 506 10.71 -36.17 1.26
N LEU A 507 11.60 -35.79 2.19
CA LEU A 507 12.20 -34.45 2.23
C LEU A 507 13.03 -34.14 0.99
N LEU A 508 13.83 -35.09 0.50
CA LEU A 508 14.58 -34.97 -0.74
C LEU A 508 13.67 -34.62 -1.92
N PHE A 509 12.56 -35.35 -2.08
CA PHE A 509 11.64 -35.11 -3.19
C PHE A 509 10.94 -33.75 -3.07
N ALA A 510 10.55 -33.35 -1.86
CA ALA A 510 10.01 -32.03 -1.61
C ALA A 510 10.99 -30.90 -2.01
N ASP A 511 12.28 -31.06 -1.70
CA ASP A 511 13.31 -30.09 -2.09
C ASP A 511 13.57 -30.10 -3.60
N LEU A 512 13.49 -31.26 -4.26
CA LEU A 512 13.58 -31.33 -5.72
C LEU A 512 12.41 -30.64 -6.41
N LEU A 513 11.18 -30.82 -5.91
CA LEU A 513 10.00 -30.11 -6.38
C LEU A 513 10.21 -28.58 -6.28
N LYS A 514 10.69 -28.09 -5.11
CA LYS A 514 10.99 -26.66 -4.91
C LYS A 514 12.06 -26.12 -5.85
N LYS A 515 13.08 -26.92 -6.18
CA LYS A 515 14.16 -26.50 -7.11
C LYS A 515 13.72 -26.44 -8.57
N HIS A 516 12.73 -27.25 -8.95
CA HIS A 516 12.20 -27.31 -10.32
C HIS A 516 11.08 -26.30 -10.59
N THR A 517 10.63 -25.55 -9.58
CA THR A 517 9.68 -24.45 -9.74
C THR A 517 10.40 -23.11 -9.84
N THR A 518 10.08 -22.32 -10.88
CA THR A 518 10.72 -21.01 -11.16
C THR A 518 9.74 -19.83 -11.08
N GLY A 519 8.58 -20.06 -10.46
CA GLY A 519 7.51 -19.07 -10.31
C GLY A 519 6.33 -19.39 -11.24
N GLY A 520 5.14 -19.57 -10.66
CA GLY A 520 3.89 -19.85 -11.38
C GLY A 520 3.38 -21.30 -11.31
N GLN A 521 4.16 -22.24 -10.78
CA GLN A 521 3.71 -23.61 -10.49
C GLN A 521 3.30 -23.77 -9.03
N PHE A 522 2.25 -24.56 -8.77
CA PHE A 522 1.85 -24.96 -7.42
C PHE A 522 2.41 -26.36 -7.10
N ILE A 523 2.87 -26.58 -5.86
CA ILE A 523 3.35 -27.89 -5.37
C ILE A 523 2.69 -28.19 -4.03
N GLY A 524 2.41 -29.47 -3.77
CA GLY A 524 1.79 -29.93 -2.53
C GLY A 524 2.25 -31.32 -2.13
N HIS A 525 2.05 -31.67 -0.86
CA HIS A 525 2.30 -32.99 -0.31
C HIS A 525 1.01 -33.50 0.36
N VAL A 526 0.39 -34.48 -0.29
CA VAL A 526 -0.91 -35.06 0.06
C VAL A 526 -0.79 -35.89 1.34
N GLY A 527 0.24 -36.75 1.39
CA GLY A 527 0.60 -37.56 2.56
C GLY A 527 1.42 -38.80 2.17
N GLY A 528 2.27 -39.28 3.08
CA GLY A 528 3.10 -40.45 2.82
C GLY A 528 4.06 -40.26 1.64
N ASP A 529 3.83 -41.00 0.57
CA ASP A 529 4.56 -40.99 -0.70
C ASP A 529 3.84 -40.22 -1.83
N ASP A 530 2.70 -39.60 -1.55
CA ASP A 530 1.87 -38.91 -2.54
C ASP A 530 2.15 -37.40 -2.61
N PHE A 531 2.56 -36.91 -3.78
CA PHE A 531 2.81 -35.48 -4.02
C PHE A 531 2.01 -34.94 -5.20
N PHE A 532 1.86 -33.62 -5.23
CA PHE A 532 1.11 -32.90 -6.26
C PHE A 532 1.94 -31.75 -6.83
N MET A 533 1.82 -31.52 -8.13
CA MET A 533 2.34 -30.36 -8.82
C MET A 533 1.36 -29.90 -9.89
N ALA A 534 1.24 -28.60 -10.10
CA ALA A 534 0.39 -28.04 -11.14
C ALA A 534 1.09 -26.94 -11.93
N PHE A 535 0.78 -26.91 -13.22
CA PHE A 535 1.26 -25.94 -14.19
C PHE A 535 0.06 -25.22 -14.80
N SER A 536 0.25 -23.94 -15.12
CA SER A 536 -0.75 -23.11 -15.79
C SER A 536 -0.14 -22.53 -17.06
N ASN A 537 -0.91 -22.54 -18.15
CA ASN A 537 -0.53 -22.01 -19.46
C ASN A 537 0.82 -22.55 -19.99
N MET A 538 1.07 -23.85 -19.79
CA MET A 538 2.27 -24.53 -20.27
C MET A 538 1.88 -25.70 -21.18
N PRO A 539 2.49 -25.82 -22.38
CA PRO A 539 2.25 -26.96 -23.27
C PRO A 539 2.59 -28.29 -22.59
N ILE A 540 1.73 -29.30 -22.80
CA ILE A 540 1.84 -30.60 -22.14
C ILE A 540 3.17 -31.30 -22.42
N GLU A 541 3.76 -31.10 -23.60
CA GLU A 541 5.06 -31.68 -23.97
C GLU A 541 6.22 -31.07 -23.17
N ARG A 542 6.09 -29.81 -22.76
CA ARG A 542 7.06 -29.16 -21.88
C ARG A 542 6.90 -29.66 -20.45
N VAL A 543 5.65 -29.79 -19.98
CA VAL A 543 5.34 -30.38 -18.68
C VAL A 543 5.90 -31.80 -18.58
N GLU A 544 5.67 -32.64 -19.58
CA GLU A 544 6.20 -34.01 -19.62
C GLU A 544 7.72 -34.04 -19.54
N LYS A 545 8.43 -33.16 -20.28
CA LYS A 545 9.90 -33.07 -20.23
C LYS A 545 10.42 -32.64 -18.86
N ASP A 546 9.79 -31.65 -18.24
CA ASP A 546 10.21 -31.14 -16.93
C ASP A 546 9.93 -32.17 -15.83
N VAL A 547 8.78 -32.86 -15.88
CA VAL A 547 8.44 -33.99 -15.00
C VAL A 547 9.43 -35.15 -15.19
N ALA A 548 9.74 -35.54 -16.42
CA ALA A 548 10.70 -36.61 -16.69
C ALA A 548 12.10 -36.29 -16.15
N ARG A 549 12.54 -35.03 -16.26
CA ARG A 549 13.81 -34.57 -15.67
C ARG A 549 13.80 -34.68 -14.15
N LEU A 550 12.71 -34.26 -13.51
CA LEU A 550 12.52 -34.37 -12.06
C LEU A 550 12.57 -35.83 -11.59
N VAL A 551 11.85 -36.73 -12.28
CA VAL A 551 11.83 -38.17 -11.96
C VAL A 551 13.24 -38.78 -12.06
N GLU A 552 13.97 -38.49 -13.13
CA GLU A 552 15.33 -39.02 -13.32
C GLU A 552 16.33 -38.44 -12.30
N GLN A 553 16.20 -37.15 -11.96
CA GLN A 553 17.02 -36.54 -10.92
C GLN A 553 16.75 -37.18 -9.55
N PHE A 554 15.49 -37.39 -9.19
CA PHE A 554 15.12 -38.07 -7.96
C PHE A 554 15.68 -39.50 -7.91
N ARG A 555 15.55 -40.26 -9.00
CA ARG A 555 16.12 -41.62 -9.11
C ARG A 555 17.62 -41.63 -8.79
N ARG A 556 18.38 -40.70 -9.37
CA ARG A 556 19.84 -40.59 -9.15
C ARG A 556 20.19 -40.18 -7.72
N GLU A 557 19.47 -39.23 -7.14
CA GLU A 557 19.77 -38.74 -5.79
C GLU A 557 19.33 -39.75 -4.71
N ALA A 558 18.24 -40.50 -4.95
CA ALA A 558 17.74 -41.54 -4.07
C ALA A 558 18.72 -42.72 -3.92
N GLU A 559 19.54 -43.03 -4.93
CA GLU A 559 20.57 -44.08 -4.85
C GLU A 559 21.54 -43.86 -3.67
N SER A 560 21.82 -42.61 -3.29
CA SER A 560 22.70 -42.29 -2.15
C SER A 560 22.17 -42.76 -0.79
N PHE A 561 20.89 -43.11 -0.71
CA PHE A 561 20.25 -43.64 0.50
C PHE A 561 20.32 -45.16 0.60
N TYR A 562 20.83 -45.84 -0.43
CA TYR A 562 21.00 -47.29 -0.46
C TYR A 562 22.42 -47.73 -0.05
N ASN A 563 22.52 -48.95 0.48
CA ASN A 563 23.81 -49.61 0.63
C ASN A 563 24.44 -49.86 -0.75
N PRO A 564 25.76 -49.65 -0.94
CA PRO A 564 26.47 -49.93 -2.19
C PRO A 564 26.20 -51.31 -2.82
N LEU A 565 25.94 -52.34 -2.00
CA LEU A 565 25.58 -53.67 -2.49
C LEU A 565 24.22 -53.69 -3.20
N HIS A 566 23.22 -52.98 -2.68
CA HIS A 566 21.89 -52.88 -3.30
C HIS A 566 21.93 -52.03 -4.57
N ILE A 567 22.75 -50.97 -4.60
CA ILE A 567 22.98 -50.16 -5.81
C ILE A 567 23.56 -51.03 -6.93
N ARG A 568 24.62 -51.81 -6.64
CA ARG A 568 25.25 -52.70 -7.64
C ARG A 568 24.31 -53.78 -8.17
N LYS A 569 23.42 -54.30 -7.31
CA LYS A 569 22.43 -55.31 -7.70
C LYS A 569 21.25 -54.71 -8.47
N GLY A 570 20.92 -53.44 -8.24
CA GLY A 570 19.75 -52.78 -8.83
C GLY A 570 18.42 -53.15 -8.19
N TYR A 571 18.43 -53.89 -7.08
CA TYR A 571 17.23 -54.32 -6.35
C TYR A 571 17.50 -54.55 -4.85
N ILE A 572 16.41 -54.60 -4.09
CA ILE A 572 16.37 -54.99 -2.67
C ILE A 572 15.48 -56.22 -2.49
N LEU A 573 15.79 -57.05 -1.50
CA LEU A 573 14.98 -58.21 -1.12
C LEU A 573 14.10 -57.84 0.06
N SER A 574 12.78 -57.86 -0.12
CA SER A 574 11.82 -57.63 0.96
C SER A 574 10.61 -58.56 0.85
N LYS A 575 9.78 -58.59 1.88
CA LYS A 575 8.51 -59.34 1.86
C LYS A 575 7.45 -58.57 1.09
N ASP A 576 6.72 -59.27 0.24
CA ASP A 576 5.51 -58.73 -0.38
C ASP A 576 4.31 -58.72 0.60
N ARG A 577 3.12 -58.36 0.12
CA ARG A 577 1.89 -58.32 0.93
C ARG A 577 1.44 -59.71 1.42
N GLU A 578 1.92 -60.79 0.79
CA GLU A 578 1.62 -62.18 1.12
C GLU A 578 2.70 -62.79 2.04
N GLY A 579 3.73 -62.01 2.39
CA GLY A 579 4.83 -62.43 3.26
C GLY A 579 5.97 -63.16 2.53
N ASN A 580 5.90 -63.28 1.21
CA ASN A 580 6.90 -63.96 0.39
C ASN A 580 8.08 -63.03 0.07
N MET A 581 9.30 -63.55 0.10
CA MET A 581 10.48 -62.79 -0.30
C MET A 581 10.48 -62.56 -1.81
N ARG A 582 10.52 -61.31 -2.24
CA ARG A 582 10.62 -60.92 -3.66
C ARG A 582 11.70 -59.85 -3.87
N GLU A 583 12.18 -59.78 -5.10
CA GLU A 583 13.08 -58.72 -5.56
C GLU A 583 12.27 -57.47 -5.93
N PHE A 584 12.60 -56.35 -5.31
CA PHE A 584 12.02 -55.03 -5.61
C PHE A 584 13.09 -54.14 -6.21
N LYS A 585 12.80 -53.51 -7.36
CA LYS A 585 13.68 -52.51 -7.97
C LYS A 585 13.91 -51.34 -7.00
N LEU A 586 15.05 -50.65 -7.17
CA LEU A 586 15.34 -49.43 -6.42
C LEU A 586 14.22 -48.40 -6.58
N LEU A 587 14.06 -47.57 -5.55
CA LEU A 587 12.99 -46.60 -5.44
C LEU A 587 13.11 -45.55 -6.55
N THR A 588 11.95 -45.23 -7.12
CA THR A 588 11.76 -44.16 -8.09
C THR A 588 10.38 -43.55 -7.82
N VAL A 589 10.00 -42.53 -8.57
CA VAL A 589 8.68 -41.93 -8.53
C VAL A 589 7.94 -42.18 -9.84
N SER A 590 6.66 -42.53 -9.74
CA SER A 590 5.72 -42.60 -10.86
C SER A 590 4.95 -41.28 -10.92
N ALA A 591 4.75 -40.73 -12.13
CA ALA A 591 4.04 -39.48 -12.33
C ALA A 591 2.85 -39.65 -13.30
N VAL A 592 1.66 -39.25 -12.85
CA VAL A 592 0.45 -39.12 -13.69
C VAL A 592 0.29 -37.67 -14.05
N ILE A 593 0.25 -37.36 -15.34
CA ILE A 593 0.02 -36.02 -15.88
C ILE A 593 -1.40 -35.98 -16.47
N LEU A 594 -2.22 -35.03 -16.03
CA LEU A 594 -3.56 -34.79 -16.54
C LEU A 594 -3.62 -33.38 -17.11
N GLU A 595 -3.91 -33.27 -18.41
CA GLU A 595 -4.15 -31.99 -19.07
C GLU A 595 -5.61 -31.57 -18.90
N ILE A 596 -5.82 -30.34 -18.45
CA ILE A 596 -7.13 -29.67 -18.38
C ILE A 596 -7.17 -28.61 -19.49
N PRO A 597 -7.94 -28.83 -20.58
CA PRO A 597 -8.00 -27.89 -21.68
C PRO A 597 -8.79 -26.63 -21.31
N SER A 598 -8.47 -25.53 -22.00
CA SER A 598 -9.31 -24.33 -22.02
C SER A 598 -10.71 -24.68 -22.52
N HIS A 599 -11.75 -24.09 -21.95
CA HIS A 599 -13.16 -24.36 -22.26
C HIS A 599 -13.67 -25.78 -21.95
N HIS A 600 -13.13 -26.43 -20.92
CA HIS A 600 -13.65 -27.71 -20.42
C HIS A 600 -15.10 -27.61 -19.89
N SER A 601 -15.86 -28.70 -19.98
CA SER A 601 -17.25 -28.80 -19.53
C SER A 601 -17.38 -29.66 -18.24
N ASN A 602 -18.05 -29.11 -17.22
CA ASN A 602 -18.48 -29.78 -15.97
C ASN A 602 -17.46 -30.75 -15.33
N LEU A 603 -16.20 -30.32 -15.16
CA LEU A 603 -15.23 -31.03 -14.31
C LEU A 603 -15.38 -30.58 -12.85
N SER A 604 -15.35 -31.54 -11.92
CA SER A 604 -15.28 -31.27 -10.48
C SER A 604 -13.97 -31.81 -9.90
N PRO A 605 -13.51 -31.29 -8.75
CA PRO A 605 -12.33 -31.82 -8.05
C PRO A 605 -12.42 -33.33 -7.75
N GLU A 606 -13.62 -33.85 -7.49
CA GLU A 606 -13.89 -35.27 -7.25
C GLU A 606 -13.67 -36.09 -8.53
N SER A 607 -14.15 -35.59 -9.67
CA SER A 607 -13.92 -36.22 -10.98
C SER A 607 -12.43 -36.29 -11.29
N ILE A 608 -11.67 -35.22 -11.04
CA ILE A 608 -10.20 -35.21 -11.22
C ILE A 608 -9.52 -36.23 -10.33
N SER A 609 -9.87 -36.26 -9.05
CA SER A 609 -9.33 -37.23 -8.10
C SER A 609 -9.59 -38.67 -8.56
N SER A 610 -10.78 -38.94 -9.12
CA SER A 610 -11.13 -40.26 -9.65
C SER A 610 -10.32 -40.65 -10.89
N ILE A 611 -10.08 -39.72 -11.82
CA ILE A 611 -9.26 -39.94 -13.03
C ILE A 611 -7.81 -40.24 -12.63
N LEU A 612 -7.25 -39.43 -11.72
CA LEU A 612 -5.89 -39.62 -11.22
C LEU A 612 -5.73 -40.96 -10.50
N ALA A 613 -6.71 -41.37 -9.68
CA ALA A 613 -6.67 -42.64 -8.98
C ALA A 613 -6.72 -43.86 -9.91
N ARG A 614 -7.46 -43.78 -11.03
CA ARG A 614 -7.47 -44.82 -12.08
C ARG A 614 -6.12 -44.88 -12.78
N ALA A 615 -5.64 -43.73 -13.27
CA ALA A 615 -4.38 -43.62 -14.00
C ALA A 615 -3.17 -44.09 -13.18
N LYS A 616 -3.16 -43.88 -11.85
CA LYS A 616 -2.09 -44.40 -10.96
C LYS A 616 -1.90 -45.92 -11.06
N LYS A 617 -2.96 -46.70 -11.28
CA LYS A 617 -2.85 -48.16 -11.44
C LYS A 617 -2.15 -48.52 -12.76
N ASP A 618 -2.38 -47.74 -13.80
CA ASP A 618 -1.86 -48.00 -15.13
C ASP A 618 -0.37 -47.62 -15.23
N VAL A 619 0.07 -46.53 -14.57
CA VAL A 619 1.49 -46.09 -14.57
C VAL A 619 2.40 -47.11 -13.88
N LYS A 620 1.94 -47.71 -12.78
CA LYS A 620 2.75 -48.68 -12.01
C LYS A 620 3.08 -49.93 -12.83
N ASN A 621 2.33 -50.19 -13.91
CA ASN A 621 2.55 -51.31 -14.84
C ASN A 621 3.28 -50.91 -16.13
N SER A 622 3.56 -49.62 -16.35
CA SER A 622 4.21 -49.09 -17.55
C SER A 622 5.74 -48.99 -17.38
N GLU A 623 6.51 -49.28 -18.45
CA GLU A 623 7.95 -49.02 -18.49
C GLU A 623 8.28 -47.53 -18.46
N LYS A 624 7.44 -46.71 -19.09
CA LYS A 624 7.47 -45.25 -18.96
C LYS A 624 6.81 -44.89 -17.64
N ARG A 625 7.62 -44.49 -16.64
CA ARG A 625 7.19 -44.05 -15.29
C ARG A 625 6.43 -42.72 -15.29
N THR A 626 6.18 -42.15 -16.47
CA THR A 626 5.30 -41.02 -16.73
C THR A 626 4.12 -41.50 -17.57
N TYR A 627 2.91 -41.08 -17.22
CA TYR A 627 1.70 -41.40 -17.98
C TYR A 627 0.84 -40.15 -18.15
N ILE A 628 0.40 -39.88 -19.38
CA ILE A 628 -0.51 -38.79 -19.69
C ILE A 628 -1.93 -39.37 -19.72
N ALA A 629 -2.74 -38.99 -18.74
CA ALA A 629 -4.14 -39.37 -18.64
C ALA A 629 -5.00 -38.49 -19.56
N GLN A 630 -5.95 -39.10 -20.27
CA GLN A 630 -6.95 -38.38 -21.07
C GLN A 630 -8.25 -38.24 -20.28
N ILE A 631 -8.96 -37.11 -20.48
CA ILE A 631 -10.26 -36.83 -19.84
C ILE A 631 -11.40 -37.70 -20.39
N ALA A 632 -11.20 -38.35 -21.54
CA ALA A 632 -12.22 -39.18 -22.19
C ALA A 632 -12.39 -40.55 -21.52
N ASP A 633 -13.02 -40.60 -20.33
CA ASP A 633 -13.52 -41.87 -19.75
C ASP A 633 -14.58 -41.70 -18.63
N SER A 634 -15.37 -40.62 -18.68
CA SER A 634 -16.47 -40.38 -17.72
C SER A 634 -17.88 -40.28 -18.32
N THR A 635 -18.08 -40.62 -19.60
CA THR A 635 -19.42 -40.59 -20.24
C THR A 635 -20.01 -41.96 -20.61
N HIS A 636 -19.52 -43.05 -20.03
CA HIS A 636 -20.21 -44.34 -20.11
C HIS A 636 -20.23 -45.06 -18.77
N SER A 637 -21.24 -44.73 -17.95
CA SER A 637 -22.08 -45.68 -17.20
C SER A 637 -22.82 -44.91 -16.10
N LEU A 638 -24.10 -44.64 -16.36
CA LEU A 638 -25.22 -44.63 -15.43
C LEU A 638 -26.44 -44.19 -16.28
N ASP A 639 -27.02 -45.17 -16.96
CA ASP A 639 -28.46 -45.13 -17.30
C ASP A 639 -29.28 -45.20 -16.01
#